data_AF-A0AAW4BBF7-F1
#
_entry.id   AF-A0AAW4BBF7-F1
#
_cell.length_a   1.000
_cell.length_b   1.000
_cell.length_c   1.000
_cell.angle_alpha   90.00
_cell.angle_beta   90.00
_cell.angle_gamma   90.00
#
_symmetry.space_group_name_H-M   'P 1'
#
loop_
_entity.id
_entity.type
_entity.pdbx_description
1 polymer ?
#
loop_
_entity_poly.entity_id
_entity_poly.type
_entity_poly.pdbx_seq_one_letter_code
_entity_poly.pdbx_strand_id
1 'polypeptide(L)'
;MKLNNRILLLITPVILLSAVASSYIIYSNQKDALLKREESYLQLSMEKLAGHFRQTQYLVNSYAYTLTKSDIIRHYVAHERNPYRELELVDNFQQTLDILQSQENNFIALSILDGSKNVLYYAENSGDPFAKIDTKILNHIQDTFDSTQKTSYVDYTTNSSGEGILVRYDVLDTQTLTTPLSYNRDKIFFVVVFVVLEPFNRLMKKIEFDNRSTIFFTDAADIKKVGLTQTVELKSDLYATLDPAQYLINDKLYAIKKRLALSFGISTLVTVLLLLYLLYRYVIKPISQLDQQLKEVENKQRDNIETLKSNDEIGRLSSRFYDMYQELDTTYKKTKALAEYDHLTKLANRHHFQQSVERVLANARHTDNIWVLYIDLDNFKYVNDKYGHQVGDALLVNFAQHIGSLRNFFFEKYQVKSLAARLSGDEFSIFISTPDSSFIQAASEFATQLLIPLQNQHNSPLGNFPITASIGIATYPTDGYTLEKLLSNADTAMYQAKNAGKNQIAYYSPELNKGVQRRANIEQALRRGDFDQEFSLVYQPYLNRAGNTVSGFEVLLRWESNLLGTISPKEFIPIAEQTGLFGNIDRWVVRSAFEEFHALQAMFEHPVQLSINLSSAELNSLQLAHYIHKHAQENAVPPHLIDFEITETFSANSKGFPLLHELSHLGYGLAIDDFGSGYTSITQLVQYPVQKIKFDRLFLDTLITTDNHKIIKPLIELCHSQSMQVTAEGIESKEMHNWLADYQCDFMQGYYFAKPMPLNALVSWYQQQKELNAVYEKCDHCLS
;
A
#
# COMPACT_ATOMS: atom_id res chain seq x y z
N MET A 1 3.59 11.45 -25.12
CA MET A 1 2.63 11.01 -26.16
C MET A 1 1.65 10.01 -25.55
N LYS A 2 0.34 10.18 -25.76
CA LYS A 2 -0.69 9.23 -25.30
C LYS A 2 -0.50 7.86 -25.98
N LEU A 3 -0.85 6.77 -25.29
CA LEU A 3 -0.74 5.38 -25.78
C LEU A 3 -1.28 5.21 -27.20
N ASN A 4 -2.39 5.91 -27.49
CA ASN A 4 -3.04 5.93 -28.80
C ASN A 4 -2.10 6.38 -29.94
N ASN A 5 -1.26 7.39 -29.71
CA ASN A 5 -0.35 7.92 -30.73
C ASN A 5 0.82 6.95 -30.99
N ARG A 6 1.28 6.24 -29.96
CA ARG A 6 2.36 5.24 -30.10
C ARG A 6 1.88 4.04 -30.89
N ILE A 7 0.68 3.53 -30.59
CA ILE A 7 0.14 2.37 -31.30
C ILE A 7 -0.16 2.71 -32.77
N LEU A 8 -0.72 3.90 -33.03
CA LEU A 8 -0.94 4.37 -34.40
C LEU A 8 0.38 4.45 -35.19
N LEU A 9 1.44 4.99 -34.58
CA LEU A 9 2.77 5.07 -35.22
C LEU A 9 3.41 3.70 -35.50
N LEU A 10 3.05 2.67 -34.73
CA LEU A 10 3.66 1.34 -34.86
C LEU A 10 2.88 0.46 -35.85
N ILE A 11 1.55 0.50 -35.82
CA ILE A 11 0.70 -0.40 -36.61
C ILE A 11 0.40 0.16 -38.01
N THR A 12 0.20 1.47 -38.14
CA THR A 12 -0.18 2.08 -39.44
C THR A 12 0.86 1.85 -40.53
N PRO A 13 2.18 1.98 -40.27
CA PRO A 13 3.19 1.71 -41.29
C PRO A 13 3.18 0.25 -41.76
N VAL A 14 2.93 -0.70 -40.85
CA VAL A 14 2.88 -2.14 -41.17
C VAL A 14 1.68 -2.46 -42.07
N ILE A 15 0.49 -1.92 -41.75
CA ILE A 15 -0.71 -2.08 -42.59
C ILE A 15 -0.50 -1.42 -43.96
N LEU A 16 0.11 -0.23 -43.99
CA LEU A 16 0.33 0.49 -45.24
C LEU A 16 1.35 -0.23 -46.13
N LEU A 17 2.45 -0.74 -45.55
CA LEU A 17 3.43 -1.55 -46.27
C LEU A 17 2.82 -2.85 -46.80
N SER A 18 1.99 -3.55 -46.01
CA SER A 18 1.34 -4.78 -46.46
C SER A 18 0.32 -4.54 -47.56
N ALA A 19 -0.45 -3.44 -47.49
CA ALA A 19 -1.38 -3.03 -48.52
C ALA A 19 -0.65 -2.64 -49.83
N VAL A 20 0.46 -1.91 -49.74
CA VAL A 20 1.30 -1.55 -50.90
C VAL A 20 1.89 -2.80 -51.55
N ALA A 21 2.47 -3.70 -50.75
CA ALA A 21 3.03 -4.96 -51.26
C ALA A 21 1.96 -5.83 -51.95
N SER A 22 0.79 -5.99 -51.32
CA SER A 22 -0.32 -6.75 -51.88
C SER A 22 -0.86 -6.13 -53.17
N SER A 23 -1.06 -4.81 -53.20
CA SER A 23 -1.48 -4.07 -54.39
C SER A 23 -0.49 -4.22 -55.54
N TYR A 24 0.83 -4.17 -55.24
CA TYR A 24 1.88 -4.36 -56.24
C TYR A 24 1.88 -5.78 -56.82
N ILE A 25 1.79 -6.82 -55.98
CA ILE A 25 1.74 -8.22 -56.42
C ILE A 25 0.54 -8.46 -57.33
N ILE A 26 -0.65 -8.00 -56.92
CA ILE A 26 -1.87 -8.15 -57.71
C ILE A 26 -1.79 -7.36 -59.02
N TYR A 27 -1.25 -6.13 -58.99
CA TYR A 27 -1.04 -5.34 -60.18
C TYR A 27 -0.11 -6.04 -61.18
N SER A 28 1.00 -6.61 -60.71
CA SER A 28 1.94 -7.36 -61.57
C SER A 28 1.25 -8.54 -62.25
N ASN A 29 0.53 -9.37 -61.48
CA ASN A 29 -0.20 -10.51 -62.01
C ASN A 29 -1.28 -10.11 -63.02
N GLN A 30 -2.04 -9.04 -62.73
CA GLN A 30 -3.08 -8.55 -63.65
C GLN A 30 -2.51 -7.91 -64.91
N LYS A 31 -1.36 -7.20 -64.80
CA LYS A 31 -0.63 -6.67 -65.94
C LYS A 31 -0.18 -7.79 -66.87
N ASP A 32 0.46 -8.82 -66.33
CA ASP A 32 0.98 -9.93 -67.12
C ASP A 32 -0.15 -10.74 -67.77
N ALA A 33 -1.23 -10.99 -67.03
CA ALA A 33 -2.44 -11.63 -67.56
C ALA A 33 -3.09 -10.80 -68.68
N LEU A 34 -3.17 -9.48 -68.53
CA LEU A 34 -3.71 -8.59 -69.55
C LEU A 34 -2.84 -8.63 -70.82
N LEU A 35 -1.52 -8.44 -70.68
CA LEU A 35 -0.60 -8.45 -71.81
C LEU A 35 -0.67 -9.77 -72.58
N LYS A 36 -0.62 -10.90 -71.87
CA LYS A 36 -0.74 -12.23 -72.49
C LYS A 36 -2.06 -12.42 -73.22
N ARG A 37 -3.17 -11.94 -72.65
CA ARG A 37 -4.49 -12.02 -73.28
C ARG A 37 -4.56 -11.20 -74.57
N GLU A 38 -4.07 -9.97 -74.53
CA GLU A 38 -4.05 -9.08 -75.72
C GLU A 38 -3.12 -9.66 -76.80
N GLU A 39 -1.95 -10.19 -76.40
CA GLU A 39 -1.03 -10.87 -77.31
C GLU A 39 -1.69 -12.07 -78.02
N SER A 40 -2.34 -12.97 -77.27
CA SER A 40 -3.09 -14.10 -77.84
C SER A 40 -4.24 -13.66 -78.74
N TYR A 41 -4.96 -12.61 -78.38
CA TYR A 41 -6.05 -12.08 -79.19
C TYR A 41 -5.54 -11.53 -80.54
N LEU A 42 -4.45 -10.77 -80.51
CA LEU A 42 -3.85 -10.20 -81.71
C LEU A 42 -3.27 -11.29 -82.61
N GLN A 43 -2.54 -12.25 -82.03
CA GLN A 43 -2.01 -13.38 -82.77
C GLN A 43 -3.14 -14.15 -83.48
N LEU A 44 -4.22 -14.50 -82.76
CA LEU A 44 -5.36 -15.19 -83.35
C LEU A 44 -6.05 -14.37 -84.45
N SER A 45 -6.19 -13.06 -84.24
CA SER A 45 -6.83 -12.17 -85.21
C SER A 45 -5.99 -12.04 -86.49
N MET A 46 -4.68 -11.92 -86.36
CA MET A 46 -3.75 -11.88 -87.49
C MET A 46 -3.68 -13.24 -88.22
N GLU A 47 -3.64 -14.36 -87.49
CA GLU A 47 -3.70 -15.69 -88.11
C GLU A 47 -5.02 -15.92 -88.86
N LYS A 48 -6.14 -15.42 -88.32
CA LYS A 48 -7.43 -15.45 -89.03
C LYS A 48 -7.40 -14.59 -90.29
N LEU A 49 -6.74 -13.44 -90.25
CA LEU A 49 -6.53 -12.58 -91.42
C LEU A 49 -5.72 -13.33 -92.50
N ALA A 50 -4.60 -13.94 -92.12
CA ALA A 50 -3.81 -14.79 -93.01
C ALA A 50 -4.61 -15.99 -93.55
N GLY A 51 -5.46 -16.60 -92.72
CA GLY A 51 -6.37 -17.66 -93.11
C GLY A 51 -7.33 -17.25 -94.23
N HIS A 52 -7.99 -16.09 -94.10
CA HIS A 52 -8.84 -15.56 -95.16
C HIS A 52 -8.06 -15.30 -96.45
N PHE A 53 -6.84 -14.76 -96.36
CA PHE A 53 -5.98 -14.56 -97.53
C PHE A 53 -5.65 -15.88 -98.24
N ARG A 54 -5.16 -16.88 -97.50
CA ARG A 54 -4.78 -18.20 -98.04
C ARG A 54 -5.99 -18.95 -98.62
N GLN A 55 -7.15 -18.84 -97.99
CA GLN A 55 -8.40 -19.41 -98.49
C GLN A 55 -8.78 -18.78 -99.83
N THR A 56 -8.75 -17.45 -99.95
CA THR A 56 -9.02 -16.77 -101.23
C THR A 56 -7.95 -17.11 -102.27
N GLN A 57 -6.68 -17.25 -101.89
CA GLN A 57 -5.62 -17.68 -102.80
C GLN A 57 -5.85 -19.09 -103.36
N TYR A 58 -6.25 -20.05 -102.51
CA TYR A 58 -6.64 -21.39 -102.95
C TYR A 58 -7.82 -21.33 -103.93
N LEU A 59 -8.81 -20.50 -103.61
CA LEU A 59 -10.00 -20.29 -104.42
C LEU A 59 -9.67 -19.70 -105.80
N VAL A 60 -8.86 -18.64 -105.87
CA VAL A 60 -8.35 -18.05 -107.13
C VAL A 60 -7.60 -19.09 -107.96
N ASN A 61 -6.75 -19.90 -107.30
CA ASN A 61 -6.01 -20.96 -107.98
C ASN A 61 -6.92 -22.04 -108.56
N SER A 62 -7.95 -22.45 -107.81
CA SER A 62 -8.94 -23.41 -108.28
C SER A 62 -9.74 -22.86 -109.44
N TYR A 63 -10.18 -21.60 -109.38
CA TYR A 63 -10.92 -20.95 -110.47
C TYR A 63 -10.10 -20.85 -111.74
N ALA A 64 -8.89 -20.30 -111.65
CA ALA A 64 -8.01 -20.18 -112.80
C ALA A 64 -7.70 -21.54 -113.41
N TYR A 65 -7.45 -22.58 -112.59
CA TYR A 65 -7.23 -23.93 -113.09
C TYR A 65 -8.47 -24.50 -113.80
N THR A 66 -9.66 -24.41 -113.21
CA THR A 66 -10.91 -24.90 -113.84
C THR A 66 -11.22 -24.15 -115.14
N LEU A 67 -11.07 -22.82 -115.14
CA LEU A 67 -11.35 -21.99 -116.32
C LEU A 67 -10.35 -22.25 -117.45
N THR A 68 -9.05 -22.34 -117.14
CA THR A 68 -8.01 -22.62 -118.15
C THR A 68 -8.06 -24.04 -118.70
N LYS A 69 -8.53 -25.03 -117.91
CA LYS A 69 -8.64 -26.43 -118.35
C LYS A 69 -10.00 -26.81 -118.94
N SER A 70 -11.04 -26.05 -118.68
CA SER A 70 -12.35 -26.29 -119.28
C SER A 70 -12.33 -26.01 -120.78
N ASP A 71 -13.28 -26.60 -121.50
CA ASP A 71 -13.46 -26.33 -122.93
C ASP A 71 -13.89 -24.87 -123.20
N ILE A 72 -14.18 -24.07 -122.17
CA ILE A 72 -14.68 -22.70 -122.25
C ILE A 72 -13.67 -21.80 -123.00
N ILE A 73 -12.41 -21.75 -122.53
CA ILE A 73 -11.35 -20.96 -123.18
C ILE A 73 -11.00 -21.52 -124.57
N ARG A 74 -11.09 -22.85 -124.72
CA ARG A 74 -10.88 -23.52 -126.01
C ARG A 74 -11.90 -23.08 -127.06
N HIS A 75 -13.18 -23.03 -126.71
CA HIS A 75 -14.23 -22.59 -127.63
C HIS A 75 -14.08 -21.11 -128.00
N TYR A 76 -13.73 -20.25 -127.04
CA TYR A 76 -13.50 -18.82 -127.28
C TYR A 76 -12.37 -18.55 -128.28
N VAL A 77 -11.23 -19.25 -128.15
CA VAL A 77 -10.06 -19.10 -129.03
C VAL A 77 -10.27 -19.77 -130.39
N ALA A 78 -10.91 -20.94 -130.44
CA ALA A 78 -11.07 -21.70 -131.69
C ALA A 78 -12.11 -21.11 -132.67
N HIS A 79 -13.09 -20.33 -132.19
CA HIS A 79 -14.23 -19.88 -132.99
C HIS A 79 -14.27 -18.36 -133.20
N GLU A 80 -13.18 -17.75 -133.71
CA GLU A 80 -13.09 -16.29 -133.91
C GLU A 80 -14.20 -15.67 -134.77
N ARG A 81 -14.84 -16.45 -135.63
CA ARG A 81 -15.94 -15.99 -136.52
C ARG A 81 -17.34 -16.09 -135.90
N ASN A 82 -17.49 -16.62 -134.68
CA ASN A 82 -18.79 -16.72 -134.02
C ASN A 82 -19.14 -15.38 -133.32
N PRO A 83 -20.19 -14.65 -133.77
CA PRO A 83 -20.57 -13.37 -133.17
C PRO A 83 -21.12 -13.50 -131.74
N TYR A 84 -21.43 -14.72 -131.28
CA TYR A 84 -21.96 -15.00 -129.94
C TYR A 84 -20.95 -15.61 -128.96
N ARG A 85 -19.68 -15.79 -129.36
CA ARG A 85 -18.65 -16.44 -128.52
C ARG A 85 -18.43 -15.77 -127.17
N GLU A 86 -18.62 -14.45 -127.10
CA GLU A 86 -18.51 -13.68 -125.85
C GLU A 86 -19.68 -13.94 -124.90
N LEU A 87 -20.88 -14.11 -125.45
CA LEU A 87 -22.09 -14.48 -124.69
C LEU A 87 -21.99 -15.90 -124.13
N GLU A 88 -21.47 -16.84 -124.92
CA GLU A 88 -21.22 -18.23 -124.49
C GLU A 88 -20.14 -18.28 -123.39
N LEU A 89 -19.14 -17.41 -123.47
CA LEU A 89 -18.12 -17.27 -122.42
C LEU A 89 -18.71 -16.71 -121.11
N VAL A 90 -19.61 -15.71 -121.18
CA VAL A 90 -20.32 -15.19 -119.99
C VAL A 90 -21.15 -16.28 -119.32
N ASP A 91 -22.00 -16.98 -120.09
CA ASP A 91 -22.93 -17.99 -119.54
C ASP A 91 -22.16 -19.14 -118.88
N ASN A 92 -21.11 -19.63 -119.55
CA ASN A 92 -20.24 -20.66 -118.99
C ASN A 92 -19.43 -20.18 -117.77
N PHE A 93 -18.98 -18.93 -117.76
CA PHE A 93 -18.32 -18.32 -116.61
C PHE A 93 -19.27 -18.23 -115.42
N GLN A 94 -20.50 -17.76 -115.62
CA GLN A 94 -21.54 -17.69 -114.58
C GLN A 94 -21.89 -19.10 -114.04
N GLN A 95 -22.10 -20.08 -114.91
CA GLN A 95 -22.34 -21.47 -114.48
C GLN A 95 -21.16 -22.06 -113.70
N THR A 96 -19.92 -21.76 -114.12
CA THR A 96 -18.71 -22.22 -113.41
C THR A 96 -18.60 -21.58 -112.03
N LEU A 97 -18.97 -20.30 -111.89
CA LEU A 97 -19.06 -19.62 -110.61
C LEU A 97 -20.14 -20.23 -109.72
N ASP A 98 -21.34 -20.50 -110.24
CA ASP A 98 -22.44 -21.11 -109.47
C ASP A 98 -22.07 -22.49 -108.91
N ILE A 99 -21.30 -23.29 -109.67
CA ILE A 99 -20.85 -24.62 -109.23
C ILE A 99 -19.78 -24.52 -108.11
N LEU A 100 -18.88 -23.55 -108.20
CA LEU A 100 -17.72 -23.43 -107.31
C LEU A 100 -17.98 -22.50 -106.11
N GLN A 101 -18.96 -21.60 -106.17
CA GLN A 101 -19.39 -20.68 -105.11
C GLN A 101 -20.73 -21.12 -104.50
N SER A 102 -20.78 -22.23 -103.76
CA SER A 102 -22.05 -22.66 -103.15
C SER A 102 -22.52 -21.79 -101.96
N GLN A 103 -21.66 -20.92 -101.39
CA GLN A 103 -21.98 -20.15 -100.17
C GLN A 103 -21.38 -18.72 -100.02
N GLU A 104 -20.49 -18.23 -100.90
CA GLU A 104 -19.88 -16.88 -100.79
C GLU A 104 -19.94 -16.07 -102.09
N ASN A 105 -20.56 -14.88 -102.06
CA ASN A 105 -20.58 -13.90 -103.17
C ASN A 105 -19.28 -13.08 -103.23
N ASN A 106 -18.12 -13.72 -103.39
CA ASN A 106 -16.89 -12.97 -103.63
C ASN A 106 -16.97 -12.31 -105.01
N PHE A 107 -16.55 -11.05 -105.15
CA PHE A 107 -16.40 -10.42 -106.46
C PHE A 107 -15.28 -11.12 -107.23
N ILE A 108 -15.61 -11.71 -108.38
CA ILE A 108 -14.69 -12.44 -109.26
C ILE A 108 -14.82 -11.88 -110.67
N ALA A 109 -13.67 -11.65 -111.29
CA ALA A 109 -13.60 -11.24 -112.67
C ALA A 109 -12.60 -12.11 -113.44
N LEU A 110 -12.90 -12.28 -114.73
CA LEU A 110 -12.12 -12.98 -115.72
C LEU A 110 -11.78 -12.00 -116.85
N SER A 111 -10.53 -12.00 -117.29
CA SER A 111 -10.11 -11.28 -118.48
C SER A 111 -9.24 -12.16 -119.36
N ILE A 112 -9.38 -11.96 -120.66
CA ILE A 112 -8.49 -12.55 -121.67
C ILE A 112 -7.72 -11.40 -122.29
N LEU A 113 -6.38 -11.49 -122.26
CA LEU A 113 -5.50 -10.49 -122.87
C LEU A 113 -4.74 -11.11 -124.04
N ASP A 114 -4.46 -10.32 -125.08
CA ASP A 114 -3.57 -10.76 -126.17
C ASP A 114 -2.10 -10.85 -125.70
N GLY A 115 -1.19 -11.32 -126.56
CA GLY A 115 0.24 -11.37 -126.25
C GLY A 115 0.92 -10.00 -126.11
N SER A 116 0.23 -8.91 -126.46
CA SER A 116 0.61 -7.52 -126.16
C SER A 116 -0.04 -6.98 -124.87
N LYS A 117 -0.77 -7.84 -124.13
CA LYS A 117 -1.49 -7.53 -122.89
C LYS A 117 -2.68 -6.57 -123.07
N ASN A 118 -3.18 -6.39 -124.29
CA ASN A 118 -4.43 -5.66 -124.54
C ASN A 118 -5.64 -6.53 -124.19
N VAL A 119 -6.68 -5.92 -123.63
CA VAL A 119 -7.91 -6.62 -123.24
C VAL A 119 -8.67 -7.08 -124.48
N LEU A 120 -8.73 -8.39 -124.69
CA LEU A 120 -9.59 -9.02 -125.69
C LEU A 120 -11.00 -9.22 -125.14
N TYR A 121 -11.10 -9.57 -123.86
CA TYR A 121 -12.36 -9.81 -123.20
C TYR A 121 -12.28 -9.55 -121.70
N TYR A 122 -13.41 -9.15 -121.12
CA TYR A 122 -13.58 -8.96 -119.70
C TYR A 122 -15.01 -9.33 -119.28
N ALA A 123 -15.13 -10.09 -118.19
CA ALA A 123 -16.40 -10.39 -117.54
C ALA A 123 -16.22 -10.39 -116.03
N GLU A 124 -17.26 -9.99 -115.32
CA GLU A 124 -17.31 -10.01 -113.86
C GLU A 124 -18.69 -10.49 -113.37
N ASN A 125 -18.75 -10.95 -112.12
CA ASN A 125 -19.96 -11.50 -111.53
C ASN A 125 -20.89 -10.46 -110.87
N SER A 126 -20.72 -9.18 -111.17
CA SER A 126 -21.56 -8.07 -110.66
C SER A 126 -22.89 -7.91 -111.43
N GLY A 127 -23.00 -8.51 -112.61
CA GLY A 127 -24.13 -8.36 -113.52
C GLY A 127 -24.09 -7.10 -114.40
N ASP A 128 -22.99 -6.33 -114.40
CA ASP A 128 -22.80 -5.18 -115.30
C ASP A 128 -22.27 -5.64 -116.69
N PRO A 129 -23.06 -5.50 -117.77
CA PRO A 129 -22.65 -5.90 -119.12
C PRO A 129 -21.63 -4.95 -119.78
N PHE A 130 -21.35 -3.79 -119.19
CA PHE A 130 -20.40 -2.80 -119.72
C PHE A 130 -19.14 -2.63 -118.86
N ALA A 131 -18.95 -3.54 -117.90
CA ALA A 131 -17.83 -3.49 -116.99
C ALA A 131 -16.49 -3.55 -117.74
N LYS A 132 -15.46 -2.90 -117.17
CA LYS A 132 -14.10 -2.89 -117.71
C LYS A 132 -13.11 -3.21 -116.60
N ILE A 133 -12.07 -3.96 -116.96
CA ILE A 133 -10.98 -4.24 -116.03
C ILE A 133 -10.34 -2.94 -115.52
N ASP A 134 -10.02 -2.93 -114.23
CA ASP A 134 -9.31 -1.82 -113.60
C ASP A 134 -7.91 -1.66 -114.21
N THR A 135 -7.61 -0.45 -114.69
CA THR A 135 -6.29 -0.09 -115.24
C THR A 135 -5.13 -0.38 -114.29
N LYS A 136 -5.34 -0.28 -112.97
CA LYS A 136 -4.32 -0.58 -111.96
C LYS A 136 -3.99 -2.06 -111.91
N ILE A 137 -4.99 -2.93 -112.11
CA ILE A 137 -4.81 -4.38 -112.20
C ILE A 137 -4.04 -4.73 -113.48
N LEU A 138 -4.39 -4.11 -114.61
CA LEU A 138 -3.67 -4.30 -115.88
C LEU A 138 -2.19 -3.92 -115.78
N ASN A 139 -1.90 -2.72 -115.26
CA ASN A 139 -0.53 -2.26 -115.07
C ASN A 139 0.24 -3.20 -114.14
N HIS A 140 -0.39 -3.64 -113.04
CA HIS A 140 0.24 -4.58 -112.12
C HIS A 140 0.57 -5.92 -112.79
N ILE A 141 -0.32 -6.50 -113.60
CA ILE A 141 -0.03 -7.73 -114.36
C ILE A 141 1.14 -7.52 -115.31
N GLN A 142 1.17 -6.38 -116.00
CA GLN A 142 2.26 -6.03 -116.89
C GLN A 142 3.60 -5.95 -116.15
N ASP A 143 3.67 -5.20 -115.06
CA ASP A 143 4.88 -5.04 -114.25
C ASP A 143 5.33 -6.36 -113.62
N THR A 144 4.38 -7.14 -113.10
CA THR A 144 4.65 -8.44 -112.46
C THR A 144 5.13 -9.48 -113.48
N PHE A 145 4.56 -9.53 -114.68
CA PHE A 145 5.06 -10.44 -115.72
C PHE A 145 6.43 -10.00 -116.24
N ASP A 146 6.63 -8.71 -116.49
CA ASP A 146 7.89 -8.18 -117.03
C ASP A 146 9.05 -8.41 -116.03
N SER A 147 8.79 -8.34 -114.73
CA SER A 147 9.76 -8.61 -113.66
C SER A 147 9.99 -10.10 -113.38
N THR A 148 8.94 -10.93 -113.38
CA THR A 148 9.05 -12.35 -112.97
C THR A 148 9.30 -13.32 -114.11
N GLN A 149 8.85 -12.99 -115.33
CA GLN A 149 8.83 -13.86 -116.52
C GLN A 149 8.17 -15.22 -116.29
N LYS A 150 7.32 -15.35 -115.24
CA LYS A 150 6.61 -16.59 -114.92
C LYS A 150 5.41 -16.75 -115.83
N THR A 151 5.15 -17.96 -116.32
CA THR A 151 3.97 -18.25 -117.16
C THR A 151 2.70 -18.49 -116.36
N SER A 152 2.80 -18.60 -115.04
CA SER A 152 1.67 -18.70 -114.11
C SER A 152 2.09 -18.04 -112.81
N TYR A 153 1.32 -17.05 -112.34
CA TYR A 153 1.67 -16.32 -111.12
C TYR A 153 0.44 -15.76 -110.43
N VAL A 154 0.46 -15.77 -109.09
CA VAL A 154 -0.56 -15.16 -108.24
C VAL A 154 0.07 -14.06 -107.42
N ASP A 155 -0.52 -12.87 -107.53
CA ASP A 155 -0.04 -11.72 -106.78
C ASP A 155 -1.15 -10.96 -106.07
N TYR A 156 -0.75 -10.25 -105.02
CA TYR A 156 -1.63 -9.37 -104.26
C TYR A 156 -1.42 -7.94 -104.75
N THR A 157 -2.51 -7.25 -105.05
CA THR A 157 -2.51 -5.83 -105.39
C THR A 157 -3.73 -5.16 -104.82
N THR A 158 -3.92 -3.89 -105.11
CA THR A 158 -5.13 -3.15 -104.76
C THR A 158 -5.80 -2.59 -106.00
N ASN A 159 -7.13 -2.59 -106.05
CA ASN A 159 -7.85 -1.82 -107.07
C ASN A 159 -7.68 -0.30 -106.85
N SER A 160 -8.27 0.47 -107.75
CA SER A 160 -8.38 1.92 -107.70
C SER A 160 -9.20 2.40 -106.49
N SER A 161 -10.07 1.54 -105.93
CA SER A 161 -10.81 1.79 -104.68
C SER A 161 -10.00 1.48 -103.41
N GLY A 162 -8.77 0.97 -103.55
CA GLY A 162 -7.89 0.62 -102.43
C GLY A 162 -8.23 -0.72 -101.75
N GLU A 163 -9.05 -1.55 -102.35
CA GLU A 163 -9.39 -2.89 -101.85
C GLU A 163 -8.34 -3.90 -102.28
N GLY A 164 -7.94 -4.78 -101.36
CA GLY A 164 -7.02 -5.87 -101.65
C GLY A 164 -7.65 -6.88 -102.62
N ILE A 165 -6.90 -7.19 -103.67
CA ILE A 165 -7.26 -8.12 -104.76
C ILE A 165 -6.14 -9.14 -104.93
N LEU A 166 -6.53 -10.39 -105.15
CA LEU A 166 -5.62 -11.43 -105.61
C LEU A 166 -5.84 -11.61 -107.10
N VAL A 167 -4.78 -11.40 -107.85
CA VAL A 167 -4.77 -11.49 -109.31
C VAL A 167 -3.90 -12.68 -109.67
N ARG A 168 -4.46 -13.61 -110.45
CA ARG A 168 -3.71 -14.69 -111.09
C ARG A 168 -3.74 -14.50 -112.59
N TYR A 169 -2.60 -14.64 -113.23
CA TYR A 169 -2.54 -14.78 -114.68
C TYR A 169 -1.90 -16.12 -115.05
N ASP A 170 -2.40 -16.73 -116.12
CA ASP A 170 -1.86 -17.91 -116.77
C ASP A 170 -1.61 -17.58 -118.25
N VAL A 171 -0.39 -17.80 -118.72
CA VAL A 171 0.02 -17.58 -120.12
C VAL A 171 -0.14 -18.89 -120.90
N LEU A 172 -0.93 -18.85 -121.97
CA LEU A 172 -1.27 -20.02 -122.78
C LEU A 172 -0.93 -19.78 -124.25
N ASP A 173 -0.53 -20.84 -124.95
CA ASP A 173 -0.34 -20.84 -126.40
C ASP A 173 -1.70 -20.90 -127.11
N THR A 174 -1.89 -20.08 -128.15
CA THR A 174 -3.17 -19.96 -128.88
C THR A 174 -3.57 -21.23 -129.63
N GLN A 175 -2.63 -22.12 -129.95
CA GLN A 175 -2.89 -23.36 -130.68
C GLN A 175 -3.05 -24.55 -129.73
N THR A 176 -2.16 -24.70 -128.75
CA THR A 176 -2.17 -25.87 -127.87
C THR A 176 -2.99 -25.67 -126.60
N LEU A 177 -3.29 -24.41 -126.23
CA LEU A 177 -3.96 -24.04 -124.97
C LEU A 177 -3.23 -24.58 -123.73
N THR A 178 -1.93 -24.83 -123.86
CA THR A 178 -1.04 -25.21 -122.78
C THR A 178 -0.03 -24.10 -122.52
N THR A 179 0.73 -24.21 -121.44
CA THR A 179 1.87 -23.33 -121.18
C THR A 179 2.80 -23.29 -122.40
N PRO A 180 3.17 -22.10 -122.92
CA PRO A 180 3.99 -21.99 -124.11
C PRO A 180 5.42 -22.48 -123.84
N LEU A 181 5.97 -23.26 -124.78
CA LEU A 181 7.37 -23.73 -124.72
C LEU A 181 8.38 -22.64 -125.11
N SER A 182 7.93 -21.62 -125.85
CA SER A 182 8.71 -20.45 -126.25
C SER A 182 7.81 -19.23 -126.31
N TYR A 183 8.28 -18.09 -125.80
CA TYR A 183 7.50 -16.85 -125.78
C TYR A 183 7.47 -16.20 -127.17
N ASN A 184 6.37 -16.40 -127.89
CA ASN A 184 6.06 -15.66 -129.12
C ASN A 184 4.76 -14.87 -128.90
N ARG A 185 4.86 -13.54 -128.92
CA ARG A 185 3.74 -12.63 -128.65
C ARG A 185 2.53 -12.85 -129.56
N ASP A 186 2.75 -13.29 -130.80
CA ASP A 186 1.66 -13.51 -131.75
C ASP A 186 0.94 -14.85 -131.54
N LYS A 187 1.46 -15.71 -130.66
CA LYS A 187 0.95 -17.07 -130.42
C LYS A 187 0.59 -17.34 -128.96
N ILE A 188 0.51 -16.30 -128.15
CA ILE A 188 0.16 -16.43 -126.73
C ILE A 188 -0.98 -15.49 -126.37
N PHE A 189 -1.68 -15.84 -125.31
CA PHE A 189 -2.67 -14.99 -124.66
C PHE A 189 -2.63 -15.24 -123.15
N PHE A 190 -3.18 -14.31 -122.39
CA PHE A 190 -3.25 -14.39 -120.94
C PHE A 190 -4.68 -14.67 -120.52
N VAL A 191 -4.86 -15.63 -119.62
CA VAL A 191 -6.10 -15.80 -118.86
C VAL A 191 -5.87 -15.22 -117.49
N VAL A 192 -6.60 -14.17 -117.15
CA VAL A 192 -6.48 -13.45 -115.89
C VAL A 192 -7.73 -13.69 -115.08
N VAL A 193 -7.56 -14.21 -113.87
CA VAL A 193 -8.64 -14.32 -112.88
C VAL A 193 -8.26 -13.48 -111.68
N PHE A 194 -9.15 -12.59 -111.26
CA PHE A 194 -8.93 -11.86 -110.03
C PHE A 194 -10.15 -11.85 -109.13
N VAL A 195 -9.89 -11.85 -107.82
CA VAL A 195 -10.91 -11.93 -106.78
C VAL A 195 -10.65 -10.85 -105.74
N VAL A 196 -11.68 -10.09 -105.38
CA VAL A 196 -11.63 -9.14 -104.27
C VAL A 196 -11.66 -9.90 -102.96
N LEU A 197 -10.72 -9.60 -102.06
CA LEU A 197 -10.60 -10.30 -100.79
C LEU A 197 -11.57 -9.69 -99.76
N GLU A 198 -12.88 -9.79 -99.97
CA GLU A 198 -13.86 -9.14 -99.10
C GLU A 198 -13.73 -9.53 -97.61
N PRO A 199 -13.65 -10.82 -97.22
CA PRO A 199 -13.50 -11.20 -95.82
C PRO A 199 -12.19 -10.70 -95.20
N PHE A 200 -11.10 -10.73 -95.98
CA PHE A 200 -9.79 -10.22 -95.58
C PHE A 200 -9.84 -8.70 -95.37
N ASN A 201 -10.31 -7.94 -96.36
CA ASN A 201 -10.37 -6.48 -96.33
C ASN A 201 -11.25 -5.99 -95.17
N ARG A 202 -12.38 -6.66 -94.92
CA ARG A 202 -13.27 -6.35 -93.80
C ARG A 202 -12.61 -6.63 -92.45
N LEU A 203 -11.94 -7.78 -92.31
CA LEU A 203 -11.23 -8.12 -91.08
C LEU A 203 -10.01 -7.22 -90.85
N MET A 204 -9.26 -6.90 -91.90
CA MET A 204 -8.12 -5.98 -91.87
C MET A 204 -8.55 -4.62 -91.33
N LYS A 205 -9.55 -3.98 -91.94
CA LYS A 205 -10.10 -2.69 -91.48
C LYS A 205 -10.58 -2.74 -90.02
N LYS A 206 -11.17 -3.86 -89.60
CA LYS A 206 -11.60 -4.05 -88.22
C LYS A 206 -10.41 -4.13 -87.26
N ILE A 207 -9.41 -4.96 -87.58
CA ILE A 207 -8.19 -5.10 -86.78
C ILE A 207 -7.48 -3.74 -86.67
N GLU A 208 -7.39 -2.99 -87.77
CA GLU A 208 -6.77 -1.66 -87.78
C GLU A 208 -7.52 -0.66 -86.90
N PHE A 209 -8.86 -0.66 -87.00
CA PHE A 209 -9.72 0.21 -86.20
C PHE A 209 -9.61 -0.11 -84.70
N ASP A 210 -9.71 -1.39 -84.34
CA ASP A 210 -9.67 -1.86 -82.95
C ASP A 210 -8.31 -1.58 -82.29
N ASN A 211 -7.23 -1.59 -83.07
CA ASN A 211 -5.85 -1.41 -82.58
C ASN A 211 -5.26 -0.01 -82.86
N ARG A 212 -6.02 0.86 -83.52
CA ARG A 212 -5.64 2.24 -83.86
C ARG A 212 -4.28 2.30 -84.56
N SER A 213 -4.03 1.33 -85.43
CA SER A 213 -2.80 1.15 -86.16
C SER A 213 -3.10 0.52 -87.51
N THR A 214 -2.28 0.80 -88.52
CA THR A 214 -2.45 0.25 -89.86
C THR A 214 -1.66 -1.04 -90.01
N ILE A 215 -2.21 -2.01 -90.74
CA ILE A 215 -1.47 -3.20 -91.12
C ILE A 215 -0.58 -2.84 -92.31
N PHE A 216 0.71 -3.13 -92.20
CA PHE A 216 1.67 -2.90 -93.27
C PHE A 216 2.19 -4.24 -93.79
N PHE A 217 2.48 -4.28 -95.09
CA PHE A 217 2.94 -5.47 -95.80
C PHE A 217 4.44 -5.39 -96.05
N THR A 218 5.16 -6.48 -95.81
CA THR A 218 6.62 -6.56 -95.98
C THR A 218 7.03 -7.86 -96.62
N ASP A 219 8.14 -7.83 -97.37
CA ASP A 219 8.66 -9.03 -98.05
C ASP A 219 9.62 -9.84 -97.14
N ALA A 220 9.93 -9.33 -95.95
CA ALA A 220 10.80 -9.97 -94.97
C ALA A 220 10.03 -10.38 -93.72
N ALA A 221 10.38 -11.56 -93.19
CA ALA A 221 9.82 -12.10 -91.94
C ALA A 221 10.34 -11.39 -90.68
N ASP A 222 11.48 -10.71 -90.77
CA ASP A 222 12.32 -10.40 -89.60
C ASP A 222 12.03 -9.00 -89.03
N ILE A 223 10.82 -8.83 -88.48
CA ILE A 223 10.51 -7.69 -87.62
C ILE A 223 10.70 -8.15 -86.18
N LYS A 224 11.76 -7.68 -85.53
CA LYS A 224 12.00 -7.95 -84.09
C LYS A 224 10.70 -7.65 -83.34
N LYS A 225 10.17 -8.66 -82.64
CA LYS A 225 8.96 -8.52 -81.83
C LYS A 225 9.20 -7.50 -80.72
N VAL A 226 8.66 -6.29 -80.88
CA VAL A 226 8.71 -5.22 -79.89
C VAL A 226 7.33 -5.06 -79.27
N GLY A 227 7.17 -5.46 -78.01
CA GLY A 227 5.87 -5.34 -77.34
C GLY A 227 4.82 -6.28 -77.92
N LEU A 228 3.68 -5.72 -78.35
CA LEU A 228 2.53 -6.49 -78.86
C LEU A 228 2.51 -6.62 -80.38
N THR A 229 3.57 -6.23 -81.09
CA THR A 229 3.66 -6.39 -82.55
C THR A 229 3.43 -7.84 -82.95
N GLN A 230 2.57 -8.06 -83.94
CA GLN A 230 2.28 -9.37 -84.51
C GLN A 230 2.55 -9.36 -86.02
N THR A 231 3.17 -10.43 -86.50
CA THR A 231 3.52 -10.62 -87.90
C THR A 231 3.05 -12.00 -88.32
N VAL A 232 2.34 -12.09 -89.44
CA VAL A 232 1.83 -13.34 -90.01
C VAL A 232 2.18 -13.41 -91.48
N GLU A 233 2.52 -14.61 -91.94
CA GLU A 233 2.84 -14.86 -93.35
C GLU A 233 1.55 -15.05 -94.16
N LEU A 234 1.38 -14.28 -95.23
CA LEU A 234 0.25 -14.41 -96.14
C LEU A 234 0.56 -15.39 -97.27
N LYS A 235 1.69 -15.19 -97.95
CA LYS A 235 2.30 -16.08 -98.95
C LYS A 235 3.83 -16.00 -98.84
N SER A 236 4.55 -16.85 -99.58
CA SER A 236 6.01 -16.74 -99.72
C SER A 236 6.39 -15.29 -100.02
N ASP A 237 7.28 -14.73 -99.20
CA ASP A 237 7.79 -13.37 -99.34
C ASP A 237 6.71 -12.27 -99.23
N LEU A 238 5.61 -12.51 -98.52
CA LEU A 238 4.62 -11.49 -98.16
C LEU A 238 4.08 -11.70 -96.73
N TYR A 239 4.40 -10.76 -95.86
CA TYR A 239 4.01 -10.76 -94.45
C TYR A 239 3.10 -9.57 -94.15
N ALA A 240 2.09 -9.77 -93.31
CA ALA A 240 1.26 -8.72 -92.76
C ALA A 240 1.66 -8.46 -91.30
N THR A 241 1.99 -7.21 -90.99
CA THR A 241 2.43 -6.80 -89.65
C THR A 241 1.52 -5.75 -89.06
N LEU A 242 1.16 -5.95 -87.79
CA LEU A 242 0.40 -5.02 -86.97
C LEU A 242 1.22 -4.63 -85.76
N ASP A 243 1.39 -3.32 -85.54
CA ASP A 243 1.95 -2.77 -84.30
C ASP A 243 0.89 -1.93 -83.56
N PRO A 244 0.20 -2.47 -82.54
CA PRO A 244 -0.90 -1.76 -81.86
C PRO A 244 -0.45 -0.48 -81.15
N ALA A 245 -1.32 0.53 -81.12
CA ALA A 245 -1.00 1.79 -80.46
C ALA A 245 -0.78 1.62 -78.93
N GLN A 246 0.40 1.99 -78.44
CA GLN A 246 0.82 1.76 -77.04
C GLN A 246 -0.13 2.38 -75.99
N TYR A 247 -0.81 3.48 -76.31
CA TYR A 247 -1.69 4.15 -75.37
C TYR A 247 -2.92 3.31 -74.99
N LEU A 248 -3.39 2.40 -75.85
CA LEU A 248 -4.54 1.53 -75.56
C LEU A 248 -4.26 0.59 -74.39
N ILE A 249 -3.05 0.03 -74.35
CA ILE A 249 -2.59 -0.82 -73.25
C ILE A 249 -2.34 0.00 -72.00
N ASN A 250 -1.71 1.17 -72.15
CA ASN A 250 -1.44 2.07 -71.02
C ASN A 250 -2.74 2.54 -70.35
N ASP A 251 -3.79 2.83 -71.11
CA ASP A 251 -5.10 3.22 -70.57
C ASP A 251 -5.76 2.08 -69.79
N LYS A 252 -5.78 0.87 -70.37
CA LYS A 252 -6.25 -0.35 -69.67
C LYS A 252 -5.47 -0.61 -68.37
N LEU A 253 -4.14 -0.48 -68.40
CA LEU A 253 -3.28 -0.65 -67.23
C LEU A 253 -3.49 0.46 -66.19
N TYR A 254 -3.70 1.70 -66.62
CA TYR A 254 -3.99 2.83 -65.73
C TYR A 254 -5.33 2.63 -65.02
N ALA A 255 -6.36 2.16 -65.73
CA ALA A 255 -7.64 1.81 -65.14
C ALA A 255 -7.51 0.73 -64.05
N ILE A 256 -6.68 -0.30 -64.29
CA ILE A 256 -6.36 -1.33 -63.29
C ILE A 256 -5.65 -0.72 -62.07
N LYS A 257 -4.58 0.07 -62.29
CA LYS A 257 -3.86 0.75 -61.19
C LYS A 257 -4.80 1.60 -60.33
N LYS A 258 -5.66 2.41 -60.96
CA LYS A 258 -6.60 3.29 -60.27
C LYS A 258 -7.60 2.50 -59.42
N ARG A 259 -8.17 1.40 -59.95
CA ARG A 259 -9.11 0.54 -59.20
C ARG A 259 -8.41 -0.10 -58.00
N LEU A 260 -7.23 -0.67 -58.18
CA LEU A 260 -6.46 -1.27 -57.09
C LEU A 260 -6.08 -0.24 -56.02
N ALA A 261 -5.57 0.92 -56.42
CA ALA A 261 -5.22 2.00 -55.48
C ALA A 261 -6.43 2.44 -54.64
N LEU A 262 -7.61 2.58 -55.26
CA LEU A 262 -8.83 2.97 -54.56
C LEU A 262 -9.33 1.86 -53.61
N SER A 263 -9.38 0.61 -54.06
CA SER A 263 -9.80 -0.53 -53.24
C SER A 263 -8.89 -0.75 -52.03
N PHE A 264 -7.57 -0.75 -52.23
CA PHE A 264 -6.61 -0.91 -51.13
C PHE A 264 -6.56 0.31 -50.21
N GLY A 265 -6.75 1.52 -50.75
CA GLY A 265 -6.85 2.74 -49.95
C GLY A 265 -8.06 2.70 -48.99
N ILE A 266 -9.24 2.35 -49.50
CA ILE A 266 -10.45 2.19 -48.69
C ILE A 266 -10.27 1.08 -47.65
N SER A 267 -9.77 -0.09 -48.06
CA SER A 267 -9.53 -1.21 -47.14
C SER A 267 -8.59 -0.81 -46.01
N THR A 268 -7.47 -0.14 -46.33
CA THR A 268 -6.49 0.32 -45.33
C THR A 268 -7.12 1.28 -44.34
N LEU A 269 -7.92 2.24 -44.82
CA LEU A 269 -8.63 3.19 -43.95
C LEU A 269 -9.61 2.48 -43.01
N VAL A 270 -10.42 1.56 -43.53
CA VAL A 270 -11.39 0.79 -42.73
C VAL A 270 -10.67 -0.07 -41.69
N THR A 271 -9.59 -0.76 -42.07
CA THR A 271 -8.80 -1.58 -41.15
C THR A 271 -8.20 -0.73 -40.03
N VAL A 272 -7.62 0.44 -40.34
CA VAL A 272 -7.05 1.34 -39.33
C VAL A 272 -8.13 1.86 -38.38
N LEU A 273 -9.29 2.30 -38.89
CA LEU A 273 -10.39 2.78 -38.07
C LEU A 273 -10.97 1.70 -37.16
N LEU A 274 -11.15 0.48 -37.67
CA LEU A 274 -11.62 -0.66 -36.89
C LEU A 274 -10.63 -1.01 -35.77
N LEU A 275 -9.34 -1.05 -36.08
CA LEU A 275 -8.30 -1.37 -35.11
C LEU A 275 -8.21 -0.30 -34.00
N LEU A 276 -8.30 0.98 -34.37
CA LEU A 276 -8.38 2.09 -33.41
C LEU A 276 -9.61 1.97 -32.50
N TYR A 277 -10.76 1.62 -33.07
CA TYR A 277 -11.98 1.41 -32.30
C TYR A 277 -11.83 0.25 -31.30
N LEU A 278 -11.28 -0.89 -31.74
CA LEU A 278 -11.07 -2.05 -30.88
C LEU A 278 -10.07 -1.75 -29.75
N LEU A 279 -8.95 -1.09 -30.06
CA LEU A 279 -7.98 -0.66 -29.05
C LEU A 279 -8.60 0.31 -28.04
N TYR A 280 -9.40 1.26 -28.52
CA TYR A 280 -10.06 2.20 -27.62
C TYR A 280 -11.03 1.47 -26.68
N ARG A 281 -11.86 0.57 -27.22
CA ARG A 281 -12.90 -0.13 -26.46
C ARG A 281 -12.34 -1.15 -25.48
N TYR A 282 -11.36 -1.95 -25.89
CA TYR A 282 -10.88 -3.10 -25.12
C TYR A 282 -9.60 -2.84 -24.32
N VAL A 283 -8.82 -1.80 -24.66
CA VAL A 283 -7.55 -1.51 -23.97
C VAL A 283 -7.58 -0.14 -23.29
N ILE A 284 -7.78 0.94 -24.06
CA ILE A 284 -7.58 2.31 -23.56
C ILE A 284 -8.65 2.68 -22.51
N LYS A 285 -9.93 2.46 -22.81
CA LYS A 285 -11.03 2.81 -21.91
C LYS A 285 -10.93 2.11 -20.54
N PRO A 286 -10.80 0.78 -20.43
CA PRO A 286 -10.69 0.12 -19.14
C PRO A 286 -9.43 0.52 -18.35
N ILE A 287 -8.29 0.75 -19.01
CA ILE A 287 -7.07 1.26 -18.34
C ILE A 287 -7.30 2.68 -17.81
N SER A 288 -7.93 3.56 -18.59
CA SER A 288 -8.24 4.92 -18.15
C SER A 288 -9.23 4.97 -16.99
N GLN A 289 -10.19 4.05 -16.96
CA GLN A 289 -11.12 3.91 -15.84
C GLN A 289 -10.38 3.44 -14.58
N LEU A 290 -9.47 2.47 -14.71
CA LEU A 290 -8.65 2.00 -13.60
C LEU A 290 -7.75 3.12 -13.04
N ASP A 291 -7.09 3.91 -13.90
CA ASP A 291 -6.28 5.07 -13.50
C ASP A 291 -7.11 6.12 -12.74
N GLN A 292 -8.32 6.42 -13.22
CA GLN A 292 -9.21 7.37 -12.55
C GLN A 292 -9.64 6.85 -11.17
N GLN A 293 -10.05 5.58 -11.07
CA GLN A 293 -10.45 4.99 -9.80
C GLN A 293 -9.29 4.95 -8.81
N LEU A 294 -8.06 4.66 -9.27
CA LEU A 294 -6.87 4.72 -8.42
C LEU A 294 -6.64 6.13 -7.86
N LYS A 295 -6.81 7.18 -8.68
CA LYS A 295 -6.73 8.57 -8.21
C LYS A 295 -7.84 8.93 -7.22
N GLU A 296 -9.05 8.42 -7.42
CA GLU A 296 -10.17 8.63 -6.50
C GLU A 296 -9.88 7.98 -5.12
N VAL A 297 -9.29 6.78 -5.11
CA VAL A 297 -8.87 6.10 -3.88
C VAL A 297 -7.70 6.83 -3.21
N GLU A 298 -6.69 7.27 -3.97
CA GLU A 298 -5.58 8.08 -3.45
C GLU A 298 -6.06 9.39 -2.80
N ASN A 299 -7.04 10.05 -3.41
CA ASN A 299 -7.65 11.28 -2.89
C ASN A 299 -8.74 11.05 -1.83
N LYS A 300 -8.92 9.81 -1.35
CA LYS A 300 -9.93 9.42 -0.34
C LYS A 300 -11.38 9.76 -0.74
N GLN A 301 -11.66 9.84 -2.03
CA GLN A 301 -13.01 10.02 -2.56
C GLN A 301 -13.77 8.69 -2.65
N ARG A 302 -13.03 7.58 -2.52
CA ARG A 302 -13.52 6.22 -2.68
C ARG A 302 -12.71 5.27 -1.79
N ASP A 303 -13.37 4.26 -1.21
CA ASP A 303 -12.71 3.30 -0.32
C ASP A 303 -11.80 2.31 -1.05
N ASN A 304 -12.23 1.80 -2.22
CA ASN A 304 -11.44 0.89 -3.06
C ASN A 304 -11.92 0.96 -4.52
N ILE A 305 -11.11 0.44 -5.45
CA ILE A 305 -11.46 0.34 -6.88
C ILE A 305 -12.58 -0.70 -7.12
N GLU A 306 -13.25 -0.60 -8.27
CA GLU A 306 -14.19 -1.62 -8.74
C GLU A 306 -13.47 -2.62 -9.65
N THR A 307 -13.66 -3.92 -9.38
CA THR A 307 -13.10 -4.97 -10.25
C THR A 307 -13.82 -4.99 -11.59
N LEU A 308 -13.07 -4.94 -12.68
CA LEU A 308 -13.60 -5.14 -14.02
C LEU A 308 -13.98 -6.62 -14.20
N LYS A 309 -15.21 -6.88 -14.66
CA LYS A 309 -15.73 -8.24 -14.91
C LYS A 309 -15.11 -8.95 -16.13
N SER A 310 -14.03 -8.40 -16.71
CA SER A 310 -13.37 -9.01 -17.87
C SER A 310 -12.50 -10.18 -17.42
N ASN A 311 -12.39 -11.22 -18.24
CA ASN A 311 -11.56 -12.39 -17.94
C ASN A 311 -10.16 -12.32 -18.60
N ASP A 312 -9.78 -11.14 -19.10
CA ASP A 312 -8.49 -10.84 -19.74
C ASP A 312 -7.42 -10.39 -18.73
N GLU A 313 -6.24 -10.04 -19.24
CA GLU A 313 -5.12 -9.50 -18.46
C GLU A 313 -5.52 -8.26 -17.65
N ILE A 314 -6.38 -7.39 -18.21
CA ILE A 314 -6.80 -6.13 -17.59
C ILE A 314 -7.78 -6.40 -16.45
N GLY A 315 -8.70 -7.34 -16.63
CA GLY A 315 -9.61 -7.81 -15.59
C GLY A 315 -8.85 -8.41 -14.40
N ARG A 316 -7.91 -9.33 -14.68
CA ARG A 316 -7.02 -9.91 -13.66
C ARG A 316 -6.19 -8.84 -12.94
N LEU A 317 -5.68 -7.86 -13.67
CA LEU A 317 -4.94 -6.75 -13.10
C LEU A 317 -5.80 -5.91 -12.15
N SER A 318 -7.05 -5.59 -12.53
CA SER A 318 -7.96 -4.85 -11.64
C SER A 318 -8.29 -5.65 -10.37
N SER A 319 -8.45 -6.97 -10.45
CA SER A 319 -8.65 -7.82 -9.27
C SER A 319 -7.44 -7.77 -8.33
N ARG A 320 -6.22 -7.87 -8.86
CA ARG A 320 -5.01 -7.78 -8.03
C ARG A 320 -4.84 -6.42 -7.37
N PHE A 321 -5.15 -5.34 -8.08
CA PHE A 321 -5.13 -4.00 -7.47
C PHE A 321 -6.19 -3.86 -6.37
N TYR A 322 -7.37 -4.45 -6.56
CA TYR A 322 -8.43 -4.47 -5.55
C TYR A 322 -7.96 -5.20 -4.28
N ASP A 323 -7.40 -6.40 -4.44
CA ASP A 323 -6.90 -7.22 -3.33
C ASP A 323 -5.77 -6.49 -2.58
N MET A 324 -4.81 -5.90 -3.32
CA MET A 324 -3.69 -5.14 -2.75
C MET A 324 -4.18 -3.93 -1.95
N TYR A 325 -5.13 -3.14 -2.46
CA TYR A 325 -5.68 -2.00 -1.73
C TYR A 325 -6.47 -2.44 -0.50
N GLN A 326 -7.21 -3.54 -0.58
CA GLN A 326 -7.92 -4.11 0.56
C GLN A 326 -6.94 -4.57 1.65
N GLU A 327 -5.84 -5.20 1.26
CA GLU A 327 -4.77 -5.60 2.19
C GLU A 327 -4.06 -4.37 2.81
N LEU A 328 -3.80 -3.33 2.01
CA LEU A 328 -3.24 -2.07 2.51
C LEU A 328 -4.19 -1.38 3.50
N ASP A 329 -5.48 -1.27 3.21
CA ASP A 329 -6.47 -0.66 4.12
C ASP A 329 -6.60 -1.44 5.43
N THR A 330 -6.70 -2.77 5.34
CA THR A 330 -6.75 -3.62 6.54
C THR A 330 -5.47 -3.52 7.37
N THR A 331 -4.31 -3.48 6.72
CA THR A 331 -3.01 -3.27 7.38
C THR A 331 -2.90 -1.89 8.00
N TYR A 332 -3.35 -0.85 7.31
CA TYR A 332 -3.40 0.52 7.83
C TYR A 332 -4.29 0.61 9.07
N LYS A 333 -5.50 0.05 9.03
CA LYS A 333 -6.42 0.01 10.18
C LYS A 333 -5.80 -0.74 11.36
N LYS A 334 -5.16 -1.89 11.14
CA LYS A 334 -4.45 -2.63 12.19
C LYS A 334 -3.28 -1.84 12.78
N THR A 335 -2.45 -1.25 11.92
CA THR A 335 -1.28 -0.44 12.33
C THR A 335 -1.72 0.78 13.11
N LYS A 336 -2.77 1.48 12.64
CA LYS A 336 -3.38 2.60 13.34
C LYS A 336 -3.91 2.18 14.71
N ALA A 337 -4.63 1.06 14.79
CA ALA A 337 -5.12 0.54 16.06
C ALA A 337 -3.98 0.22 17.05
N LEU A 338 -2.88 -0.37 16.57
CA LEU A 338 -1.69 -0.64 17.38
C LEU A 338 -0.96 0.65 17.81
N ALA A 339 -0.95 1.67 16.96
CA ALA A 339 -0.33 2.95 17.23
C ALA A 339 -1.16 3.83 18.18
N GLU A 340 -2.48 3.62 18.27
CA GLU A 340 -3.38 4.50 19.02
C GLU A 340 -3.98 3.89 20.30
N TYR A 341 -4.01 2.56 20.42
CA TYR A 341 -4.69 1.87 21.52
C TYR A 341 -3.78 0.87 22.23
N ASP A 342 -4.00 0.70 23.54
CA ASP A 342 -3.35 -0.36 24.32
C ASP A 342 -3.86 -1.73 23.87
N HIS A 343 -2.91 -2.63 23.61
CA HIS A 343 -3.18 -3.96 23.08
C HIS A 343 -4.05 -4.83 24.01
N LEU A 344 -3.91 -4.68 25.33
CA LEU A 344 -4.65 -5.46 26.32
C LEU A 344 -6.02 -4.86 26.60
N THR A 345 -6.06 -3.61 27.06
CA THR A 345 -7.27 -2.96 27.57
C THR A 345 -8.16 -2.32 26.49
N LYS A 346 -7.62 -2.13 25.28
CA LYS A 346 -8.26 -1.42 24.16
C LYS A 346 -8.61 0.05 24.44
N LEU A 347 -8.16 0.62 25.56
CA LEU A 347 -8.17 2.06 25.80
C LEU A 347 -7.12 2.76 24.93
N ALA A 348 -7.17 4.09 24.85
CA ALA A 348 -6.09 4.82 24.18
C ALA A 348 -4.74 4.51 24.87
N ASN A 349 -3.66 4.47 24.09
CA ASN A 349 -2.33 4.43 24.68
C ASN A 349 -1.88 5.85 25.08
N ARG A 350 -0.73 5.95 25.76
CA ARG A 350 -0.14 7.23 26.19
C ARG A 350 0.00 8.24 25.03
N HIS A 351 0.47 7.80 23.87
CA HIS A 351 0.71 8.68 22.73
C HIS A 351 -0.59 9.28 22.16
N HIS A 352 -1.60 8.44 21.94
CA HIS A 352 -2.90 8.88 21.44
C HIS A 352 -3.63 9.77 22.44
N PHE A 353 -3.54 9.45 23.73
CA PHE A 353 -4.07 10.31 24.79
C PHE A 353 -3.46 11.70 24.75
N GLN A 354 -2.12 11.78 24.70
CA GLN A 354 -1.40 13.05 24.66
C GLN A 354 -1.81 13.90 23.45
N GLN A 355 -1.72 13.32 22.25
CA GLN A 355 -2.07 14.03 21.02
C GLN A 355 -3.53 14.51 21.00
N SER A 356 -4.47 13.65 21.44
CA SER A 356 -5.89 13.99 21.40
C SER A 356 -6.25 15.07 22.42
N VAL A 357 -5.70 14.99 23.63
CA VAL A 357 -5.97 15.98 24.68
C VAL A 357 -5.27 17.31 24.41
N GLU A 358 -4.02 17.31 23.92
CA GLU A 358 -3.32 18.53 23.51
C GLU A 358 -4.07 19.31 22.43
N ARG A 359 -4.65 18.61 21.43
CA ARG A 359 -5.51 19.24 20.42
C ARG A 359 -6.76 19.88 21.02
N VAL A 360 -7.34 19.27 22.06
CA VAL A 360 -8.49 19.84 22.77
C VAL A 360 -8.07 21.07 23.56
N LEU A 361 -6.98 20.98 24.34
CA LEU A 361 -6.45 22.10 25.14
C LEU A 361 -6.03 23.29 24.27
N ALA A 362 -5.44 23.05 23.09
CA ALA A 362 -5.06 24.11 22.15
C ALA A 362 -6.26 24.95 21.65
N ASN A 363 -7.47 24.37 21.68
CA ASN A 363 -8.71 25.03 21.29
C ASN A 363 -9.62 25.38 22.48
N ALA A 364 -9.21 25.06 23.71
CA ALA A 364 -10.02 25.25 24.92
C ALA A 364 -10.02 26.72 25.35
N ARG A 365 -11.20 27.21 25.74
CA ARG A 365 -11.35 28.55 26.34
C ARG A 365 -11.12 28.48 27.84
N HIS A 366 -10.78 29.60 28.48
CA HIS A 366 -10.65 29.68 29.95
C HIS A 366 -11.95 29.35 30.71
N THR A 367 -13.10 29.41 30.04
CA THR A 367 -14.41 29.09 30.60
C THR A 367 -14.76 27.59 30.52
N ASP A 368 -13.92 26.78 29.86
CA ASP A 368 -14.19 25.36 29.67
C ASP A 368 -13.78 24.59 30.93
N ASN A 369 -14.72 23.80 31.44
CA ASN A 369 -14.51 22.93 32.59
C ASN A 369 -13.82 21.64 32.14
N ILE A 370 -12.52 21.55 32.41
CA ILE A 370 -11.66 20.46 31.95
C ILE A 370 -10.86 19.90 33.12
N TRP A 371 -10.80 18.58 33.22
CA TRP A 371 -10.02 17.86 34.23
C TRP A 371 -9.21 16.72 33.63
N VAL A 372 -8.08 16.46 34.26
CA VAL A 372 -7.25 15.28 34.02
C VAL A 372 -7.19 14.48 35.32
N LEU A 373 -7.63 13.23 35.23
CA LEU A 373 -7.54 12.25 36.32
C LEU A 373 -6.33 11.36 36.06
N TYR A 374 -5.52 11.13 37.08
CA TYR A 374 -4.46 10.13 37.10
C TYR A 374 -4.82 9.06 38.11
N ILE A 375 -4.78 7.80 37.70
CA ILE A 375 -5.32 6.67 38.46
C ILE A 375 -4.26 5.60 38.54
N ASP A 376 -4.06 5.05 39.73
CA ASP A 376 -3.18 3.92 39.97
C ASP A 376 -3.92 2.85 40.79
N LEU A 377 -3.81 1.59 40.38
CA LEU A 377 -4.44 0.48 41.08
C LEU A 377 -3.57 0.03 42.26
N ASP A 378 -4.08 0.25 43.48
CA ASP A 378 -3.37 -0.09 44.69
C ASP A 378 -3.24 -1.62 44.86
N ASN A 379 -2.09 -2.08 45.34
CA ASN A 379 -1.78 -3.49 45.60
C ASN A 379 -1.86 -4.40 44.35
N PHE A 380 -1.82 -3.86 43.14
CA PHE A 380 -1.85 -4.65 41.90
C PHE A 380 -0.69 -5.67 41.81
N LYS A 381 0.51 -5.29 42.29
CA LYS A 381 1.65 -6.22 42.39
C LYS A 381 1.34 -7.45 43.25
N TYR A 382 0.67 -7.27 44.38
CA TYR A 382 0.26 -8.39 45.24
C TYR A 382 -0.74 -9.32 44.51
N VAL A 383 -1.64 -8.77 43.70
CA VAL A 383 -2.55 -9.59 42.89
C VAL A 383 -1.76 -10.43 41.87
N ASN A 384 -0.79 -9.83 41.17
CA ASN A 384 0.08 -10.56 40.25
C ASN A 384 0.90 -11.65 40.93
N ASP A 385 1.51 -11.33 42.08
CA ASP A 385 2.40 -12.25 42.80
C ASP A 385 1.62 -13.44 43.40
N LYS A 386 0.36 -13.22 43.82
CA LYS A 386 -0.48 -14.24 44.48
C LYS A 386 -1.38 -15.04 43.53
N TYR A 387 -1.95 -14.40 42.51
CA TYR A 387 -2.95 -15.00 41.62
C TYR A 387 -2.44 -15.18 40.19
N GLY A 388 -1.23 -14.70 39.88
CA GLY A 388 -0.59 -14.82 38.58
C GLY A 388 -0.94 -13.70 37.60
N HIS A 389 -0.06 -13.46 36.64
CA HIS A 389 -0.20 -12.37 35.65
C HIS A 389 -1.46 -12.45 34.80
N GLN A 390 -1.97 -13.65 34.47
CA GLN A 390 -3.21 -13.79 33.70
C GLN A 390 -4.43 -13.20 34.43
N VAL A 391 -4.47 -13.32 35.76
CA VAL A 391 -5.53 -12.75 36.59
C VAL A 391 -5.38 -11.23 36.67
N GLY A 392 -4.14 -10.73 36.80
CA GLY A 392 -3.85 -9.29 36.73
C GLY A 392 -4.26 -8.67 35.39
N ASP A 393 -3.97 -9.33 34.28
CA ASP A 393 -4.38 -8.88 32.94
C ASP A 393 -5.90 -8.81 32.80
N ALA A 394 -6.63 -9.84 33.28
CA ALA A 394 -8.09 -9.84 33.30
C ALA A 394 -8.66 -8.70 34.16
N LEU A 395 -8.01 -8.38 35.28
CA LEU A 395 -8.38 -7.28 36.16
C LEU A 395 -8.23 -5.92 35.44
N LEU A 396 -7.12 -5.71 34.74
CA LEU A 396 -6.90 -4.50 33.94
C LEU A 396 -7.95 -4.35 32.83
N VAL A 397 -8.30 -5.45 32.15
CA VAL A 397 -9.36 -5.45 31.13
C VAL A 397 -10.72 -5.10 31.74
N ASN A 398 -11.08 -5.69 32.87
CA ASN A 398 -12.35 -5.40 33.56
C ASN A 398 -12.41 -3.95 34.05
N PHE A 399 -11.30 -3.41 34.56
CA PHE A 399 -11.23 -2.02 34.99
C PHE A 399 -11.40 -1.07 33.81
N ALA A 400 -10.75 -1.36 32.68
CA ALA A 400 -10.93 -0.60 31.44
C ALA A 400 -12.35 -0.64 30.89
N GLN A 401 -13.02 -1.80 30.95
CA GLN A 401 -14.44 -1.95 30.56
C GLN A 401 -15.37 -1.13 31.46
N HIS A 402 -15.08 -1.09 32.76
CA HIS A 402 -15.81 -0.25 33.72
C HIS A 402 -15.65 1.24 33.40
N ILE A 403 -14.41 1.70 33.14
CA ILE A 403 -14.16 3.06 32.65
C ILE A 403 -14.97 3.34 31.38
N GLY A 404 -14.96 2.43 30.41
CA GLY A 404 -15.71 2.55 29.16
C GLY A 404 -17.22 2.73 29.39
N SER A 405 -17.80 1.91 30.27
CA SER A 405 -19.22 1.98 30.63
C SER A 405 -19.58 3.31 31.31
N LEU A 406 -18.76 3.77 32.24
CA LEU A 406 -18.94 5.07 32.91
C LEU A 406 -18.84 6.24 31.92
N ARG A 407 -17.90 6.20 30.98
CA ARG A 407 -17.77 7.24 29.94
C ARG A 407 -19.05 7.36 29.11
N ASN A 408 -19.62 6.23 28.68
CA ASN A 408 -20.87 6.22 27.91
C ASN A 408 -22.03 6.78 28.73
N PHE A 409 -22.17 6.36 29.99
CA PHE A 409 -23.20 6.84 30.90
C PHE A 409 -23.12 8.37 31.13
N PHE A 410 -21.93 8.90 31.41
CA PHE A 410 -21.73 10.35 31.61
C PHE A 410 -21.95 11.15 30.33
N PHE A 411 -21.60 10.60 29.16
CA PHE A 411 -21.87 11.23 27.88
C PHE A 411 -23.37 11.28 27.59
N GLU A 412 -24.10 10.17 27.74
CA GLU A 412 -25.54 10.12 27.49
C GLU A 412 -26.33 11.02 28.46
N LYS A 413 -25.98 10.98 29.74
CA LYS A 413 -26.72 11.70 30.80
C LYS A 413 -26.38 13.18 30.89
N TYR A 414 -25.09 13.53 30.74
CA TYR A 414 -24.58 14.88 31.03
C TYR A 414 -23.83 15.52 29.87
N GLN A 415 -23.74 14.87 28.70
CA GLN A 415 -22.98 15.34 27.53
C GLN A 415 -21.49 15.60 27.83
N VAL A 416 -20.96 14.92 28.85
CA VAL A 416 -19.56 15.03 29.27
C VAL A 416 -18.69 14.25 28.28
N LYS A 417 -17.78 14.97 27.61
CA LYS A 417 -16.80 14.36 26.71
C LYS A 417 -15.65 13.82 27.54
N SER A 418 -15.25 12.59 27.27
CA SER A 418 -14.15 11.96 28.00
C SER A 418 -13.28 11.10 27.08
N LEU A 419 -12.00 11.03 27.40
CA LEU A 419 -11.04 10.11 26.78
C LEU A 419 -10.29 9.38 27.88
N ALA A 420 -10.25 8.06 27.82
CA ALA A 420 -9.53 7.25 28.80
C ALA A 420 -8.35 6.52 28.13
N ALA A 421 -7.26 6.42 28.87
CA ALA A 421 -6.03 5.78 28.42
C ALA A 421 -5.40 4.95 29.52
N ARG A 422 -4.69 3.91 29.10
CA ARG A 422 -3.72 3.22 29.95
C ARG A 422 -2.34 3.77 29.63
N LEU A 423 -1.68 4.34 30.63
CA LEU A 423 -0.40 5.04 30.43
C LEU A 423 0.77 4.06 30.46
N SER A 424 0.77 3.16 31.45
CA SER A 424 1.79 2.14 31.72
C SER A 424 1.23 1.18 32.77
N GLY A 425 1.68 -0.09 32.80
CA GLY A 425 1.40 -1.00 33.93
C GLY A 425 -0.04 -1.00 34.44
N ASP A 426 -0.22 -0.58 35.69
CA ASP A 426 -1.46 -0.40 36.44
C ASP A 426 -1.98 1.06 36.49
N GLU A 427 -1.36 1.94 35.68
CA GLU A 427 -1.69 3.37 35.62
C GLU A 427 -2.64 3.70 34.46
N PHE A 428 -3.68 4.46 34.79
CA PHE A 428 -4.69 4.95 33.85
C PHE A 428 -4.80 6.46 33.95
N SER A 429 -5.24 7.10 32.87
CA SER A 429 -5.60 8.50 32.89
C SER A 429 -6.89 8.75 32.14
N ILE A 430 -7.68 9.68 32.65
CA ILE A 430 -8.97 10.05 32.07
C ILE A 430 -8.99 11.56 31.92
N PHE A 431 -9.18 12.01 30.68
CA PHE A 431 -9.52 13.38 30.36
C PHE A 431 -11.02 13.54 30.39
N ILE A 432 -11.52 14.58 31.04
CA ILE A 432 -12.93 14.92 31.12
C ILE A 432 -13.10 16.40 30.73
N SER A 433 -14.06 16.68 29.87
CA SER A 433 -14.44 18.03 29.47
C SER A 433 -15.95 18.15 29.38
N THR A 434 -16.49 19.20 29.97
CA THR A 434 -17.91 19.53 29.88
C THR A 434 -18.10 20.96 29.37
N PRO A 435 -19.01 21.18 28.39
CA PRO A 435 -19.41 22.52 27.99
C PRO A 435 -20.39 23.17 28.99
N ASP A 436 -20.93 22.39 29.93
CA ASP A 436 -21.88 22.88 30.94
C ASP A 436 -21.13 23.46 32.15
N SER A 437 -21.20 24.78 32.32
CA SER A 437 -20.58 25.50 33.43
C SER A 437 -21.19 25.15 34.80
N SER A 438 -22.37 24.53 34.85
CA SER A 438 -23.05 24.18 36.10
C SER A 438 -22.56 22.87 36.72
N PHE A 439 -21.94 21.98 35.93
CA PHE A 439 -21.49 20.67 36.42
C PHE A 439 -20.01 20.68 36.85
N ILE A 440 -19.70 21.52 37.84
CA ILE A 440 -18.34 21.75 38.35
C ILE A 440 -17.75 20.49 39.04
N GLN A 441 -18.60 19.57 39.49
CA GLN A 441 -18.19 18.35 40.21
C GLN A 441 -18.05 17.11 39.30
N ALA A 442 -18.11 17.27 37.98
CA ALA A 442 -18.10 16.16 37.02
C ALA A 442 -16.93 15.17 37.25
N ALA A 443 -15.72 15.70 37.49
CA ALA A 443 -14.54 14.87 37.74
C ALA A 443 -14.61 14.08 39.05
N SER A 444 -15.10 14.71 40.14
CA SER A 444 -15.26 14.06 41.44
C SER A 444 -16.35 12.98 41.40
N GLU A 445 -17.47 13.26 40.75
CA GLU A 445 -18.56 12.28 40.60
C GLU A 445 -18.12 11.11 39.73
N PHE A 446 -17.41 11.37 38.63
CA PHE A 446 -16.82 10.32 37.79
C PHE A 446 -15.83 9.45 38.58
N ALA A 447 -14.90 10.07 39.32
CA ALA A 447 -13.93 9.36 40.14
C ALA A 447 -14.60 8.54 41.26
N THR A 448 -15.65 9.06 41.88
CA THR A 448 -16.41 8.35 42.92
C THR A 448 -17.10 7.12 42.33
N GLN A 449 -17.79 7.27 41.19
CA GLN A 449 -18.42 6.15 40.49
C GLN A 449 -17.40 5.12 39.98
N LEU A 450 -16.18 5.55 39.68
CA LEU A 450 -15.09 4.66 39.29
C LEU A 450 -14.65 3.74 40.43
N LEU A 451 -14.66 4.22 41.68
CA LEU A 451 -14.24 3.44 42.86
C LEU A 451 -15.29 2.43 43.35
N ILE A 452 -16.58 2.64 43.09
CA ILE A 452 -17.68 1.81 43.65
C ILE A 452 -17.48 0.30 43.42
N PRO A 453 -17.12 -0.20 42.21
CA PRO A 453 -16.98 -1.64 42.00
C PRO A 453 -15.71 -2.24 42.60
N LEU A 454 -14.73 -1.42 42.97
CA LEU A 454 -13.53 -1.85 43.70
C LEU A 454 -13.85 -2.00 45.21
N GLN A 455 -14.82 -1.25 45.71
CA GLN A 455 -15.23 -1.28 47.12
C GLN A 455 -16.25 -2.40 47.43
N ASN A 456 -17.00 -2.87 46.43
CA ASN A 456 -18.04 -3.88 46.62
C ASN A 456 -17.53 -5.32 46.41
N GLN A 457 -17.04 -5.93 47.49
CA GLN A 457 -16.35 -7.25 47.47
C GLN A 457 -17.19 -8.44 46.98
N HIS A 458 -18.52 -8.34 46.93
CA HIS A 458 -19.39 -9.50 46.66
C HIS A 458 -20.15 -9.46 45.32
N ASN A 459 -20.19 -8.31 44.63
CA ASN A 459 -21.09 -8.12 43.47
C ASN A 459 -20.37 -7.64 42.19
N SER A 460 -19.04 -7.61 42.18
CA SER A 460 -18.24 -7.09 41.07
C SER A 460 -17.05 -8.01 40.76
N PRO A 461 -16.74 -8.30 39.48
CA PRO A 461 -15.52 -9.01 39.09
C PRO A 461 -14.24 -8.34 39.62
N LEU A 462 -14.28 -7.03 39.86
CA LEU A 462 -13.17 -6.24 40.42
C LEU A 462 -13.09 -6.33 41.96
N GLY A 463 -14.21 -6.54 42.65
CA GLY A 463 -14.27 -6.58 44.12
C GLY A 463 -13.81 -7.90 44.74
N ASN A 464 -13.68 -8.97 43.94
CA ASN A 464 -13.21 -10.28 44.41
C ASN A 464 -11.72 -10.29 44.83
N PHE A 465 -10.99 -9.21 44.56
CA PHE A 465 -9.57 -9.09 44.88
C PHE A 465 -9.35 -7.94 45.86
N PRO A 466 -8.32 -8.00 46.73
CA PRO A 466 -7.98 -6.91 47.64
C PRO A 466 -7.25 -5.77 46.91
N ILE A 467 -7.92 -5.21 45.90
CA ILE A 467 -7.46 -4.12 45.04
C ILE A 467 -8.31 -2.87 45.30
N THR A 468 -7.67 -1.72 45.34
CA THR A 468 -8.33 -0.41 45.38
C THR A 468 -7.72 0.48 44.32
N ALA A 469 -8.16 1.74 44.20
CA ALA A 469 -7.48 2.69 43.33
C ALA A 469 -7.29 4.03 44.03
N SER A 470 -6.15 4.65 43.78
CA SER A 470 -5.86 6.01 44.20
C SER A 470 -6.01 6.93 42.99
N ILE A 471 -6.78 8.01 43.13
CA ILE A 471 -7.13 8.91 42.02
C ILE A 471 -6.71 10.35 42.37
N GLY A 472 -5.92 10.95 41.49
CA GLY A 472 -5.56 12.36 41.55
C GLY A 472 -6.24 13.16 40.46
N ILE A 473 -6.71 14.37 40.78
CA ILE A 473 -7.45 15.23 39.85
C ILE A 473 -6.72 16.57 39.70
N ALA A 474 -6.42 16.97 38.47
CA ALA A 474 -5.97 18.32 38.12
C ALA A 474 -7.00 19.02 37.23
N THR A 475 -7.22 20.30 37.48
CA THR A 475 -8.22 21.15 36.83
C THR A 475 -7.56 22.15 35.90
N TYR A 476 -7.97 22.20 34.64
CA TYR A 476 -7.58 23.27 33.72
C TYR A 476 -8.53 24.48 33.88
N PRO A 477 -8.04 25.72 33.82
CA PRO A 477 -6.62 26.12 33.73
C PRO A 477 -5.90 26.26 35.08
N THR A 478 -6.60 26.13 36.20
CA THR A 478 -6.11 26.44 37.56
C THR A 478 -4.81 25.72 37.91
N ASP A 479 -4.74 24.43 37.56
CA ASP A 479 -3.64 23.54 37.89
C ASP A 479 -2.66 23.37 36.72
N GLY A 480 -2.82 24.11 35.62
CA GLY A 480 -1.89 24.09 34.49
C GLY A 480 -2.54 24.36 33.15
N TYR A 481 -1.75 24.95 32.23
CA TYR A 481 -2.19 25.28 30.86
C TYR A 481 -1.80 24.23 29.82
N THR A 482 -0.91 23.30 30.16
CA THR A 482 -0.44 22.23 29.26
C THR A 482 -0.82 20.87 29.83
N LEU A 483 -1.01 19.89 28.94
CA LEU A 483 -1.32 18.52 29.36
C LEU A 483 -0.22 17.94 30.25
N GLU A 484 1.04 18.18 29.90
CA GLU A 484 2.19 17.73 30.70
C GLU A 484 2.11 18.24 32.14
N LYS A 485 1.75 19.52 32.32
CA LYS A 485 1.60 20.11 33.65
C LYS A 485 0.39 19.54 34.40
N LEU A 486 -0.74 19.36 33.72
CA LEU A 486 -1.95 18.77 34.32
C LEU A 486 -1.72 17.30 34.72
N LEU A 487 -1.06 16.50 33.88
CA LEU A 487 -0.71 15.11 34.21
C LEU A 487 0.23 15.05 35.41
N SER A 488 1.28 15.87 35.44
CA SER A 488 2.22 15.94 36.56
C SER A 488 1.53 16.35 37.88
N ASN A 489 0.61 17.30 37.81
CA ASN A 489 -0.13 17.75 38.99
C ASN A 489 -1.19 16.73 39.44
N ALA A 490 -1.85 16.03 38.51
CA ALA A 490 -2.78 14.95 38.82
C ALA A 490 -2.04 13.74 39.42
N ASP A 491 -0.87 13.38 38.91
CA ASP A 491 0.01 12.35 39.48
C ASP A 491 0.43 12.70 40.93
N THR A 492 0.81 13.97 41.16
CA THR A 492 1.12 14.47 42.51
C THR A 492 -0.05 14.30 43.47
N ALA A 493 -1.27 14.61 43.04
CA ALA A 493 -2.47 14.42 43.84
C ALA A 493 -2.78 12.93 44.09
N MET A 494 -2.59 12.07 43.09
CA MET A 494 -2.77 10.61 43.20
C MET A 494 -1.80 10.02 44.23
N TYR A 495 -0.53 10.44 44.21
CA TYR A 495 0.46 10.00 45.18
C TYR A 495 0.06 10.37 46.63
N GLN A 496 -0.64 11.49 46.81
CA GLN A 496 -1.16 11.87 48.12
C GLN A 496 -2.37 11.05 48.54
N ALA A 497 -3.25 10.72 47.60
CA ALA A 497 -4.31 9.75 47.85
C ALA A 497 -3.73 8.42 48.36
N LYS A 498 -2.58 7.97 47.82
CA LYS A 498 -1.86 6.80 48.36
C LYS A 498 -1.36 6.99 49.80
N ASN A 499 -0.75 8.14 50.11
CA ASN A 499 -0.21 8.41 51.45
C ASN A 499 -1.27 8.61 52.53
N ALA A 500 -2.44 9.12 52.16
CA ALA A 500 -3.53 9.41 53.09
C ALA A 500 -4.41 8.19 53.41
N GLY A 501 -4.09 7.01 52.88
CA GLY A 501 -4.78 5.75 53.21
C GLY A 501 -5.08 4.84 52.03
N LYS A 502 -4.74 5.23 50.78
CA LYS A 502 -5.15 4.55 49.53
C LYS A 502 -6.68 4.56 49.36
N ASN A 503 -7.19 4.05 48.23
CA ASN A 503 -8.64 3.95 47.97
C ASN A 503 -9.40 5.29 48.06
N GLN A 504 -8.80 6.38 47.60
CA GLN A 504 -9.38 7.70 47.75
C GLN A 504 -9.06 8.62 46.57
N ILE A 505 -9.74 9.77 46.58
CA ILE A 505 -9.64 10.80 45.56
C ILE A 505 -8.99 12.04 46.18
N ALA A 506 -8.02 12.63 45.50
CA ALA A 506 -7.41 13.88 45.91
C ALA A 506 -7.39 14.88 44.74
N TYR A 507 -7.74 16.13 45.03
CA TYR A 507 -7.53 17.24 44.11
C TYR A 507 -6.11 17.77 44.28
N TYR A 508 -5.50 18.21 43.19
CA TYR A 508 -4.24 18.95 43.27
C TYR A 508 -4.44 20.27 44.01
N SER A 509 -3.49 20.61 44.89
CA SER A 509 -3.36 21.95 45.47
C SER A 509 -1.89 22.38 45.51
N PRO A 510 -1.59 23.70 45.47
CA PRO A 510 -0.22 24.18 45.60
C PRO A 510 0.42 23.88 46.96
N GLU A 511 -0.35 23.88 48.05
CA GLU A 511 0.11 23.53 49.39
C GLU A 511 0.51 22.05 49.47
N LEU A 512 -0.22 21.21 48.75
CA LEU A 512 0.03 19.78 48.61
C LEU A 512 1.38 19.50 47.91
N ASN A 513 1.77 20.31 46.92
CA ASN A 513 3.05 20.18 46.23
C ASN A 513 4.26 20.46 47.17
N LYS A 514 4.12 21.41 48.12
CA LYS A 514 5.19 21.71 49.10
C LYS A 514 5.50 20.53 50.02
N GLY A 515 4.48 19.76 50.43
CA GLY A 515 4.68 18.58 51.27
C GLY A 515 5.42 17.45 50.54
N VAL A 516 5.10 17.21 49.27
CA VAL A 516 5.81 16.24 48.42
C VAL A 516 7.26 16.66 48.20
N GLN A 517 7.49 17.94 47.91
CA GLN A 517 8.84 18.48 47.74
C GLN A 517 9.65 18.39 49.04
N ARG A 518 9.06 18.73 50.19
CA ARG A 518 9.70 18.61 51.51
C ARG A 518 10.13 17.17 51.77
N ARG A 519 9.24 16.21 51.54
CA ARG A 519 9.52 14.78 51.70
C ARG A 519 10.66 14.31 50.79
N ALA A 520 10.63 14.67 49.50
CA ALA A 520 11.69 14.33 48.55
C ALA A 520 13.04 14.93 48.95
N ASN A 521 13.04 16.18 49.45
CA ASN A 521 14.24 16.83 49.94
C ASN A 521 14.79 16.14 51.20
N ILE A 522 13.92 15.72 52.12
CA ILE A 522 14.31 14.97 53.32
C ILE A 522 14.91 13.60 52.92
N GLU A 523 14.27 12.86 52.01
CA GLU A 523 14.81 11.61 51.49
C GLU A 523 16.19 11.81 50.86
N GLN A 524 16.34 12.85 50.03
CA GLN A 524 17.62 13.15 49.40
C GLN A 524 18.69 13.51 50.45
N ALA A 525 18.33 14.27 51.49
CA ALA A 525 19.24 14.61 52.58
C ALA A 525 19.66 13.37 53.38
N LEU A 526 18.73 12.46 53.70
CA LEU A 526 19.03 11.17 54.35
C LEU A 526 19.99 10.32 53.50
N ARG A 527 19.82 10.30 52.18
CA ARG A 527 20.71 9.56 51.26
C ARG A 527 22.12 10.14 51.18
N ARG A 528 22.32 11.42 51.47
CA ARG A 528 23.67 12.02 51.50
C ARG A 528 24.51 11.47 52.65
N GLY A 529 23.87 11.10 53.76
CA GLY A 529 24.51 10.37 54.86
C GLY A 529 25.41 11.23 55.75
N ASP A 530 25.20 12.55 55.81
CA ASP A 530 25.98 13.50 56.63
C ASP A 530 25.58 13.45 58.12
N PHE A 531 25.36 12.24 58.67
CA PHE A 531 24.78 12.05 60.01
C PHE A 531 25.64 12.66 61.12
N ASP A 532 26.97 12.53 61.07
CA ASP A 532 27.87 13.08 62.11
C ASP A 532 27.83 14.61 62.24
N GLN A 533 27.34 15.32 61.22
CA GLN A 533 27.24 16.79 61.23
C GLN A 533 25.84 17.30 61.60
N GLU A 534 24.80 16.53 61.30
CA GLU A 534 23.41 16.97 61.38
C GLU A 534 22.59 16.25 62.47
N PHE A 535 23.03 15.06 62.91
CA PHE A 535 22.36 14.30 63.96
C PHE A 535 22.96 14.58 65.33
N SER A 536 22.10 14.58 66.35
CA SER A 536 22.48 14.66 67.75
C SER A 536 21.58 13.80 68.61
N LEU A 537 22.09 13.33 69.75
CA LEU A 537 21.32 12.58 70.72
C LEU A 537 20.88 13.51 71.86
N VAL A 538 19.62 13.37 72.24
CA VAL A 538 19.11 13.93 73.49
C VAL A 538 18.56 12.80 74.34
N TYR A 539 18.58 12.99 75.65
CA TYR A 539 18.28 11.97 76.63
C TYR A 539 17.07 12.40 77.46
N GLN A 540 16.11 11.52 77.62
CA GLN A 540 14.96 11.77 78.48
C GLN A 540 14.99 10.81 79.68
N PRO A 541 15.04 11.32 80.93
CA PRO A 541 15.07 10.46 82.10
C PRO A 541 13.73 9.76 82.30
N TYR A 542 13.80 8.49 82.68
CA TYR A 542 12.69 7.77 83.31
C TYR A 542 13.07 7.40 84.75
N LEU A 543 12.10 7.54 85.65
CA LEU A 543 12.30 7.42 87.08
C LEU A 543 11.58 6.18 87.61
N ASN A 544 12.00 5.72 88.79
CA ASN A 544 11.29 4.69 89.54
C ASN A 544 9.87 5.14 89.91
N ARG A 545 9.05 4.20 90.37
CA ARG A 545 7.68 4.44 90.87
C ARG A 545 7.54 5.60 91.87
N ALA A 546 8.56 5.85 92.70
CA ALA A 546 8.54 6.92 93.69
C ALA A 546 8.86 8.30 93.09
N GLY A 547 9.30 8.37 91.83
CA GLY A 547 9.68 9.59 91.14
C GLY A 547 10.94 10.25 91.69
N ASN A 548 11.72 9.54 92.52
CA ASN A 548 12.85 10.12 93.25
C ASN A 548 14.22 9.65 92.75
N THR A 549 14.26 8.50 92.07
CA THR A 549 15.49 7.91 91.58
C THR A 549 15.41 7.77 90.07
N VAL A 550 16.41 8.31 89.38
CA VAL A 550 16.56 8.10 87.93
C VAL A 550 16.99 6.66 87.71
N SER A 551 16.16 5.91 86.99
CA SER A 551 16.41 4.50 86.66
C SER A 551 17.17 4.38 85.34
N GLY A 552 16.94 5.31 84.42
CA GLY A 552 17.62 5.33 83.13
C GLY A 552 17.19 6.48 82.23
N PHE A 553 17.64 6.42 80.99
CA PHE A 553 17.39 7.42 79.97
C PHE A 553 16.96 6.78 78.66
N GLU A 554 15.91 7.33 78.05
CA GLU A 554 15.61 7.06 76.65
C GLU A 554 16.48 7.95 75.75
N VAL A 555 17.15 7.32 74.78
CA VAL A 555 17.97 7.96 73.76
C VAL A 555 17.11 8.34 72.58
N LEU A 556 17.03 9.64 72.33
CA LEU A 556 16.15 10.23 71.32
C LEU A 556 16.97 10.98 70.27
N LEU A 557 16.84 10.57 69.02
CA LEU A 557 17.52 11.19 67.89
C LEU A 557 16.90 12.57 67.56
N ARG A 558 17.75 13.55 67.27
CA ARG A 558 17.38 14.88 66.75
C ARG A 558 18.15 15.17 65.48
N TRP A 559 17.47 15.76 64.51
CA TRP A 559 18.06 16.13 63.23
C TRP A 559 17.93 17.63 62.95
N GLU A 560 19.07 18.30 62.89
CA GLU A 560 19.22 19.68 62.47
C GLU A 560 19.96 19.72 61.14
N SER A 561 19.22 19.87 60.03
CA SER A 561 19.84 19.91 58.72
C SER A 561 20.27 21.33 58.35
N ASN A 562 21.48 21.46 57.80
CA ASN A 562 22.01 22.76 57.37
C ASN A 562 21.17 23.41 56.26
N LEU A 563 20.50 22.60 55.43
CA LEU A 563 19.70 23.06 54.28
C LEU A 563 18.21 23.12 54.59
N LEU A 564 17.72 22.22 55.44
CA LEU A 564 16.31 21.97 55.66
C LEU A 564 15.81 22.47 57.02
N GLY A 565 16.69 23.00 57.86
CA GLY A 565 16.42 23.40 59.24
C GLY A 565 16.14 22.19 60.14
N THR A 566 15.45 22.42 61.25
CA THR A 566 15.01 21.36 62.16
C THR A 566 14.04 20.41 61.46
N ILE A 567 14.32 19.11 61.53
CA ILE A 567 13.47 18.06 60.96
C ILE A 567 12.95 17.20 62.12
N SER A 568 11.63 17.13 62.25
CA SER A 568 11.00 16.33 63.31
C SER A 568 11.27 14.83 63.10
N PRO A 569 11.54 14.05 64.16
CA PRO A 569 11.55 12.59 64.10
C PRO A 569 10.31 12.00 63.42
N LYS A 570 9.14 12.61 63.65
CA LYS A 570 7.88 12.21 62.99
C LYS A 570 7.87 12.38 61.47
N GLU A 571 8.73 13.25 60.92
CA GLU A 571 8.87 13.44 59.48
C GLU A 571 9.88 12.46 58.88
N PHE A 572 11.09 12.35 59.45
CA PHE A 572 12.17 11.61 58.78
C PHE A 572 12.22 10.12 59.10
N ILE A 573 11.76 9.68 60.28
CA ILE A 573 11.75 8.25 60.65
C ILE A 573 10.92 7.45 59.64
N PRO A 574 9.66 7.80 59.33
CA PRO A 574 8.86 7.06 58.34
C PRO A 574 9.49 7.05 56.94
N ILE A 575 10.17 8.15 56.56
CA ILE A 575 10.86 8.25 55.27
C ILE A 575 12.05 7.30 55.24
N ALA A 576 12.87 7.27 56.29
CA ALA A 576 14.04 6.40 56.40
C ALA A 576 13.65 4.92 56.41
N GLU A 577 12.54 4.55 57.06
CA GLU A 577 12.01 3.18 57.04
C GLU A 577 11.54 2.76 55.64
N GLN A 578 10.71 3.58 54.99
CA GLN A 578 10.17 3.27 53.66
C GLN A 578 11.24 3.23 52.56
N THR A 579 12.34 3.97 52.75
CA THR A 579 13.46 4.03 51.81
C THR A 579 14.58 3.03 52.12
N GLY A 580 14.46 2.27 53.22
CA GLY A 580 15.46 1.30 53.66
C GLY A 580 16.77 1.92 54.17
N LEU A 581 16.74 3.21 54.53
CA LEU A 581 17.91 3.93 55.06
C LEU A 581 18.02 3.84 56.59
N PHE A 582 16.97 3.36 57.26
CA PHE A 582 16.89 3.35 58.73
C PHE A 582 18.00 2.53 59.39
N GLY A 583 18.43 1.41 58.79
CA GLY A 583 19.53 0.61 59.34
C GLY A 583 20.84 1.37 59.50
N ASN A 584 21.10 2.39 58.67
CA ASN A 584 22.27 3.26 58.84
C ASN A 584 22.09 4.24 60.01
N ILE A 585 20.85 4.69 60.25
CA ILE A 585 20.50 5.56 61.38
C ILE A 585 20.62 4.78 62.69
N ASP A 586 20.08 3.56 62.77
CA ASP A 586 20.22 2.68 63.94
C ASP A 586 21.69 2.44 64.29
N ARG A 587 22.51 2.10 63.29
CA ARG A 587 23.95 1.91 63.48
C ARG A 587 24.66 3.16 63.98
N TRP A 588 24.23 4.34 63.53
CA TRP A 588 24.76 5.63 63.99
C TRP A 588 24.33 5.91 65.43
N VAL A 589 23.03 5.79 65.75
CA VAL A 589 22.48 6.03 67.09
C VAL A 589 23.15 5.13 68.12
N VAL A 590 23.26 3.83 67.84
CA VAL A 590 23.91 2.86 68.73
C VAL A 590 25.36 3.24 68.99
N ARG A 591 26.12 3.54 67.92
CA ARG A 591 27.53 3.93 68.04
C ARG A 591 27.67 5.18 68.91
N SER A 592 26.92 6.24 68.60
CA SER A 592 26.98 7.51 69.33
C SER A 592 26.56 7.36 70.79
N ALA A 593 25.51 6.58 71.07
CA ALA A 593 25.05 6.30 72.43
C ALA A 593 26.08 5.51 73.25
N PHE A 594 26.79 4.57 72.62
CA PHE A 594 27.86 3.80 73.28
C PHE A 594 29.12 4.63 73.50
N GLU A 595 29.46 5.55 72.60
CA GLU A 595 30.55 6.51 72.78
C GLU A 595 30.27 7.48 73.95
N GLU A 596 29.01 7.91 74.12
CA GLU A 596 28.58 8.79 75.23
C GLU A 596 28.30 8.04 76.55
N PHE A 597 28.26 6.70 76.53
CA PHE A 597 27.83 5.85 77.65
C PHE A 597 28.59 6.15 78.96
N HIS A 598 29.92 6.12 78.93
CA HIS A 598 30.73 6.30 80.15
C HIS A 598 30.64 7.71 80.71
N ALA A 599 30.52 8.71 79.83
CA ALA A 599 30.32 10.09 80.24
C ALA A 599 28.98 10.24 80.98
N LEU A 600 27.92 9.59 80.48
CA LEU A 600 26.61 9.57 81.14
C LEU A 600 26.65 8.80 82.47
N GLN A 601 27.22 7.59 82.51
CA GLN A 601 27.30 6.78 83.74
C GLN A 601 28.06 7.52 84.86
N ALA A 602 29.15 8.22 84.53
CA ALA A 602 29.95 8.96 85.50
C ALA A 602 29.19 10.10 86.21
N MET A 603 28.01 10.49 85.72
CA MET A 603 27.17 11.52 86.35
C MET A 603 26.36 11.00 87.54
N PHE A 604 26.19 9.68 87.65
CA PHE A 604 25.32 9.04 88.64
C PHE A 604 26.13 8.17 89.61
N GLU A 605 25.65 8.06 90.85
CA GLU A 605 26.31 7.26 91.90
C GLU A 605 25.98 5.76 91.78
N HIS A 606 24.98 5.44 90.99
CA HIS A 606 24.50 4.10 90.68
C HIS A 606 24.42 3.93 89.16
N PRO A 607 24.56 2.70 88.64
CA PRO A 607 24.43 2.45 87.21
C PRO A 607 23.02 2.80 86.73
N VAL A 608 22.94 3.55 85.64
CA VAL A 608 21.67 3.93 85.00
C VAL A 608 21.50 3.16 83.70
N GLN A 609 20.26 2.83 83.34
CA GLN A 609 19.97 2.10 82.13
C GLN A 609 19.80 3.06 80.94
N LEU A 610 20.15 2.61 79.73
CA LEU A 610 20.02 3.38 78.50
C LEU A 610 19.10 2.63 77.54
N SER A 611 17.97 3.25 77.20
CA SER A 611 17.03 2.68 76.24
C SER A 611 17.23 3.30 74.87
N ILE A 612 17.44 2.47 73.85
CA ILE A 612 17.71 2.88 72.48
C ILE A 612 16.60 2.33 71.58
N ASN A 613 15.93 3.22 70.86
CA ASN A 613 14.96 2.85 69.85
C ASN A 613 15.59 2.12 68.67
N LEU A 614 14.96 1.04 68.21
CA LEU A 614 15.38 0.24 67.08
C LEU A 614 14.20 0.04 66.12
N SER A 615 14.40 0.27 64.81
CA SER A 615 13.29 0.10 63.88
C SER A 615 12.92 -1.36 63.69
N SER A 616 11.61 -1.58 63.60
CA SER A 616 11.02 -2.86 63.24
C SER A 616 11.43 -3.35 61.83
N ALA A 617 11.98 -2.48 60.97
CA ALA A 617 12.41 -2.82 59.62
C ALA A 617 13.61 -3.79 59.55
N GLU A 618 14.49 -3.82 60.57
CA GLU A 618 15.67 -4.70 60.61
C GLU A 618 15.51 -5.93 61.54
N LEU A 619 14.31 -6.27 62.02
CA LEU A 619 14.08 -7.40 62.96
C LEU A 619 14.57 -8.79 62.47
N ASN A 620 14.80 -8.93 61.18
CA ASN A 620 15.33 -10.15 60.56
C ASN A 620 16.88 -10.15 60.41
N SER A 621 17.57 -9.08 60.84
CA SER A 621 19.01 -8.87 60.58
C SER A 621 19.89 -9.31 61.74
N LEU A 622 20.46 -10.52 61.66
CA LEU A 622 21.51 -10.97 62.60
C LEU A 622 22.78 -10.11 62.51
N GLN A 623 23.03 -9.47 61.36
CA GLN A 623 24.19 -8.61 61.18
C GLN A 623 24.13 -7.37 62.09
N LEU A 624 22.93 -6.85 62.34
CA LEU A 624 22.74 -5.72 63.24
C LEU A 624 23.04 -6.11 64.71
N ALA A 625 22.58 -7.27 65.19
CA ALA A 625 22.94 -7.76 66.53
C ALA A 625 24.47 -7.88 66.70
N HIS A 626 25.17 -8.47 65.72
CA HIS A 626 26.62 -8.56 65.78
C HIS A 626 27.32 -7.20 65.75
N TYR A 627 26.80 -6.25 64.96
CA TYR A 627 27.31 -4.88 64.93
C TYR A 627 27.17 -4.19 66.30
N ILE A 628 25.97 -4.26 66.89
CA ILE A 628 25.68 -3.72 68.23
C ILE A 628 26.65 -4.33 69.25
N HIS A 629 26.77 -5.66 69.27
CA HIS A 629 27.62 -6.32 70.26
C HIS A 629 29.10 -5.97 70.10
N LYS A 630 29.59 -5.92 68.86
CA LYS A 630 30.96 -5.53 68.56
C LYS A 630 31.25 -4.11 69.10
N HIS A 631 30.38 -3.15 68.84
CA HIS A 631 30.58 -1.78 69.33
C HIS A 631 30.42 -1.64 70.84
N ALA A 632 29.57 -2.46 71.47
CA ALA A 632 29.51 -2.53 72.93
C ALA A 632 30.82 -3.05 73.53
N GLN A 633 31.44 -4.05 72.91
CA GLN A 633 32.76 -4.57 73.34
C GLN A 633 33.86 -3.51 73.16
N GLU A 634 33.90 -2.82 72.02
CA GLU A 634 34.88 -1.77 71.74
C GLU A 634 34.80 -0.61 72.75
N ASN A 635 33.58 -0.26 73.17
CA ASN A 635 33.34 0.81 74.13
C ASN A 635 33.21 0.32 75.58
N ALA A 636 33.44 -0.97 75.87
CA ALA A 636 33.27 -1.57 77.20
C ALA A 636 31.90 -1.27 77.85
N VAL A 637 30.83 -1.31 77.05
CA VAL A 637 29.43 -1.12 77.50
C VAL A 637 28.86 -2.46 77.96
N PRO A 638 28.42 -2.60 79.23
CA PRO A 638 27.79 -3.83 79.70
C PRO A 638 26.39 -4.01 79.06
N PRO A 639 26.10 -5.16 78.40
CA PRO A 639 24.82 -5.36 77.70
C PRO A 639 23.57 -5.18 78.57
N HIS A 640 23.62 -5.59 79.85
CA HIS A 640 22.50 -5.51 80.79
C HIS A 640 22.11 -4.08 81.21
N LEU A 641 22.91 -3.07 80.85
CA LEU A 641 22.59 -1.65 81.07
C LEU A 641 21.96 -0.99 79.84
N ILE A 642 21.75 -1.74 78.76
CA ILE A 642 21.16 -1.26 77.53
C ILE A 642 19.83 -1.99 77.28
N ASP A 643 18.77 -1.22 77.06
CA ASP A 643 17.51 -1.71 76.52
C ASP A 643 17.37 -1.32 75.06
N PHE A 644 16.83 -2.23 74.24
CA PHE A 644 16.35 -1.89 72.91
C PHE A 644 14.82 -1.82 72.89
N GLU A 645 14.31 -0.71 72.40
CA GLU A 645 12.89 -0.39 72.29
C GLU A 645 12.42 -0.65 70.86
N ILE A 646 11.33 -1.41 70.68
CA ILE A 646 10.82 -1.78 69.35
C ILE A 646 9.33 -1.41 69.26
N THR A 647 8.97 -0.68 68.21
CA THR A 647 7.59 -0.29 67.93
C THR A 647 6.73 -1.45 67.41
N GLU A 648 5.41 -1.36 67.65
CA GLU A 648 4.42 -2.41 67.35
C GLU A 648 4.27 -2.76 65.84
N THR A 649 4.65 -1.87 64.93
CA THR A 649 3.93 -1.67 63.65
C THR A 649 4.28 -2.61 62.48
N PHE A 650 4.92 -3.78 62.67
CA PHE A 650 5.22 -4.69 61.54
C PHE A 650 4.55 -6.07 61.59
N SER A 651 4.02 -6.45 60.41
CA SER A 651 3.08 -7.54 60.16
C SER A 651 3.68 -8.94 60.37
N ALA A 652 2.85 -9.81 60.96
CA ALA A 652 3.08 -11.20 61.39
C ALA A 652 3.42 -12.23 60.28
N ASN A 653 4.09 -11.83 59.20
CA ASN A 653 4.39 -12.71 58.05
C ASN A 653 5.82 -13.28 58.02
N SER A 654 6.68 -12.97 58.99
CA SER A 654 8.00 -13.60 59.10
C SER A 654 8.00 -14.69 60.19
N LYS A 655 8.41 -15.90 59.81
CA LYS A 655 8.59 -17.02 60.75
C LYS A 655 9.87 -16.76 61.57
N GLY A 656 9.74 -16.05 62.69
CA GLY A 656 10.80 -15.87 63.71
C GLY A 656 11.43 -14.46 63.72
N PHE A 657 11.84 -14.01 64.90
CA PHE A 657 12.48 -12.70 65.15
C PHE A 657 13.96 -12.89 65.56
N PRO A 658 14.85 -13.27 64.63
CA PRO A 658 16.20 -13.68 64.96
C PRO A 658 17.03 -12.57 65.63
N LEU A 659 16.81 -11.30 65.28
CA LEU A 659 17.50 -10.18 65.93
C LEU A 659 17.18 -10.10 67.43
N LEU A 660 15.89 -10.19 67.79
CA LEU A 660 15.45 -10.07 69.18
C LEU A 660 15.97 -11.23 70.03
N HIS A 661 15.89 -12.45 69.51
CA HIS A 661 16.44 -13.60 70.21
C HIS A 661 17.96 -13.49 70.41
N GLU A 662 18.70 -13.02 69.40
CA GLU A 662 20.14 -12.85 69.50
C GLU A 662 20.52 -11.75 70.51
N LEU A 663 19.86 -10.58 70.47
CA LEU A 663 20.09 -9.51 71.44
C LEU A 663 19.78 -9.94 72.88
N SER A 664 18.66 -10.65 73.08
CA SER A 664 18.32 -11.22 74.38
C SER A 664 19.35 -12.25 74.85
N HIS A 665 19.84 -13.13 73.96
CA HIS A 665 20.88 -14.11 74.28
C HIS A 665 22.22 -13.44 74.64
N LEU A 666 22.55 -12.31 74.01
CA LEU A 666 23.75 -11.51 74.31
C LEU A 666 23.61 -10.70 75.61
N GLY A 667 22.44 -10.73 76.26
CA GLY A 667 22.19 -10.13 77.56
C GLY A 667 21.70 -8.68 77.52
N TYR A 668 21.23 -8.20 76.36
CA TYR A 668 20.54 -6.91 76.25
C TYR A 668 19.10 -7.03 76.73
N GLY A 669 18.57 -5.97 77.33
CA GLY A 669 17.15 -5.87 77.64
C GLY A 669 16.34 -5.51 76.41
N LEU A 670 15.11 -6.00 76.33
CA LEU A 670 14.20 -5.72 75.22
C LEU A 670 12.87 -5.17 75.75
N ALA A 671 12.40 -4.11 75.12
CA ALA A 671 11.17 -3.40 75.46
C ALA A 671 10.26 -3.27 74.25
N ILE A 672 8.95 -3.46 74.46
CA ILE A 672 7.93 -3.10 73.47
C ILE A 672 7.56 -1.63 73.70
N ASP A 673 7.71 -0.84 72.66
CA ASP A 673 7.40 0.58 72.63
C ASP A 673 6.02 0.85 72.01
N ASP A 674 5.45 2.01 72.31
CA ASP A 674 4.16 2.50 71.80
C ASP A 674 2.94 1.58 72.05
N PHE A 675 2.94 0.79 73.15
CA PHE A 675 1.88 -0.17 73.43
C PHE A 675 0.50 0.51 73.61
N GLY A 676 -0.50 0.08 72.84
CA GLY A 676 -1.87 0.59 72.89
C GLY A 676 -2.22 1.68 71.87
N SER A 677 -1.27 2.08 71.02
CA SER A 677 -1.49 3.01 69.89
C SER A 677 -2.11 2.34 68.65
N GLY A 678 -2.08 1.01 68.57
CA GLY A 678 -2.59 0.19 67.46
C GLY A 678 -3.43 -1.03 67.88
N TYR A 679 -3.58 -2.01 66.97
CA TYR A 679 -4.22 -3.30 67.26
C TYR A 679 -3.21 -4.26 67.88
N THR A 680 -2.73 -3.96 69.08
CA THR A 680 -1.75 -4.81 69.75
C THR A 680 -2.41 -6.14 70.10
N SER A 681 -2.00 -7.21 69.42
CA SER A 681 -2.48 -8.54 69.77
C SER A 681 -1.76 -8.98 71.03
N ILE A 682 -2.49 -9.35 72.09
CA ILE A 682 -1.94 -10.04 73.28
C ILE A 682 -0.99 -11.19 72.90
N THR A 683 -1.13 -11.73 71.69
CA THR A 683 -0.22 -12.72 71.09
C THR A 683 1.24 -12.23 70.98
N GLN A 684 1.50 -10.95 70.68
CA GLN A 684 2.85 -10.39 70.59
C GLN A 684 3.56 -10.38 71.96
N LEU A 685 2.82 -10.06 73.03
CA LEU A 685 3.33 -10.11 74.41
C LEU A 685 3.83 -11.50 74.82
N VAL A 686 3.25 -12.55 74.23
CA VAL A 686 3.61 -13.95 74.53
C VAL A 686 4.75 -14.44 73.62
N GLN A 687 4.89 -13.90 72.41
CA GLN A 687 5.84 -14.39 71.41
C GLN A 687 7.21 -13.70 71.44
N TYR A 688 7.29 -12.46 71.92
CA TYR A 688 8.53 -11.69 71.92
C TYR A 688 9.34 -11.99 73.19
N PRO A 689 10.68 -12.15 73.11
CA PRO A 689 11.53 -12.33 74.27
C PRO A 689 11.78 -10.99 74.99
N VAL A 690 10.71 -10.27 75.35
CA VAL A 690 10.77 -8.92 75.94
C VAL A 690 10.69 -8.98 77.46
N GLN A 691 11.33 -8.02 78.12
CA GLN A 691 11.33 -7.88 79.58
C GLN A 691 10.59 -6.62 80.02
N LYS A 692 10.31 -5.69 79.10
CA LYS A 692 9.66 -4.42 79.41
C LYS A 692 8.57 -4.07 78.41
N ILE A 693 7.59 -3.32 78.86
CA ILE A 693 6.54 -2.73 78.03
C ILE A 693 6.44 -1.26 78.36
N LYS A 694 6.33 -0.41 77.34
CA LYS A 694 6.10 1.03 77.49
C LYS A 694 4.68 1.36 77.02
N PHE A 695 3.88 1.96 77.89
CA PHE A 695 2.55 2.45 77.54
C PHE A 695 2.66 3.81 76.88
N ASP A 696 2.16 3.89 75.65
CA ASP A 696 2.16 5.14 74.89
C ASP A 696 1.35 6.23 75.58
N ARG A 697 1.79 7.47 75.38
CA ARG A 697 1.09 8.66 75.82
C ARG A 697 -0.35 8.71 75.30
N LEU A 698 -0.61 8.45 74.01
CA LEU A 698 -1.96 8.57 73.46
C LEU A 698 -2.92 7.56 74.12
N PHE A 699 -2.42 6.38 74.46
CA PHE A 699 -3.19 5.38 75.20
C PHE A 699 -3.58 5.90 76.59
N LEU A 700 -2.62 6.46 77.35
CA LEU A 700 -2.92 7.05 78.66
C LEU A 700 -3.84 8.26 78.57
N ASP A 701 -3.61 9.16 77.61
CA ASP A 701 -4.46 10.34 77.36
C ASP A 701 -5.90 9.91 77.00
N THR A 702 -6.06 8.87 76.18
CA THR A 702 -7.38 8.33 75.81
C THR A 702 -8.13 7.77 77.02
N LEU A 703 -7.43 7.05 77.90
CA LEU A 703 -8.03 6.48 79.12
C LEU A 703 -8.43 7.55 80.13
N ILE A 704 -7.68 8.64 80.22
CA ILE A 704 -8.07 9.80 81.04
C ILE A 704 -9.29 10.49 80.44
N THR A 705 -9.30 10.76 79.13
CA THR A 705 -10.39 11.47 78.45
C THR A 705 -11.72 10.69 78.50
N THR A 706 -11.64 9.36 78.53
CA THR A 706 -12.81 8.47 78.59
C THR A 706 -13.19 8.00 80.00
N ASP A 707 -12.51 8.50 81.05
CA ASP A 707 -12.68 8.10 82.46
C ASP A 707 -12.51 6.58 82.73
N ASN A 708 -11.64 5.93 81.95
CA ASN A 708 -11.39 4.48 82.01
C ASN A 708 -9.99 4.11 82.56
N HIS A 709 -9.30 5.03 83.22
CA HIS A 709 -7.93 4.82 83.76
C HIS A 709 -7.80 3.57 84.67
N LYS A 710 -8.88 3.10 85.30
CA LYS A 710 -8.91 1.87 86.11
C LYS A 710 -8.54 0.60 85.34
N ILE A 711 -8.62 0.60 84.00
CA ILE A 711 -8.23 -0.53 83.14
C ILE A 711 -6.71 -0.75 83.16
N ILE A 712 -5.91 0.29 83.46
CA ILE A 712 -4.45 0.19 83.50
C ILE A 712 -3.99 -0.82 84.55
N LYS A 713 -4.60 -0.83 85.74
CA LYS A 713 -4.15 -1.69 86.84
C LYS A 713 -4.17 -3.19 86.47
N PRO A 714 -5.28 -3.77 85.98
CA PRO A 714 -5.28 -5.16 85.50
C PRO A 714 -4.24 -5.44 84.39
N LEU A 715 -3.95 -4.44 83.55
CA LEU A 715 -2.99 -4.59 82.45
C LEU A 715 -1.54 -4.60 82.96
N ILE A 716 -1.21 -3.76 83.95
CA ILE A 716 0.08 -3.83 84.67
C ILE A 716 0.24 -5.19 85.36
N GLU A 717 -0.79 -5.66 86.06
CA GLU A 717 -0.79 -6.96 86.73
C GLU A 717 -0.57 -8.12 85.73
N LEU A 718 -1.15 -8.04 84.53
CA LEU A 718 -0.90 -9.00 83.45
C LEU A 718 0.58 -8.99 83.01
N CYS A 719 1.16 -7.80 82.82
CA CYS A 719 2.57 -7.67 82.44
C CYS A 719 3.49 -8.28 83.52
N HIS A 720 3.25 -7.96 84.78
CA HIS A 720 3.98 -8.52 85.92
C HIS A 720 3.85 -10.04 86.02
N SER A 721 2.68 -10.60 85.68
CA SER A 721 2.47 -12.07 85.67
C SER A 721 3.35 -12.80 84.64
N GLN A 722 3.80 -12.09 83.60
CA GLN A 722 4.73 -12.58 82.59
C GLN A 722 6.18 -12.19 82.89
N SER A 723 6.46 -11.69 84.10
CA SER A 723 7.78 -11.17 84.51
C SER A 723 8.27 -9.99 83.68
N MET A 724 7.35 -9.19 83.13
CA MET A 724 7.67 -7.97 82.39
C MET A 724 7.48 -6.74 83.28
N GLN A 725 8.39 -5.77 83.19
CA GLN A 725 8.27 -4.47 83.86
C GLN A 725 7.52 -3.47 82.97
N VAL A 726 6.87 -2.49 83.58
CA VAL A 726 6.04 -1.51 82.87
C VAL A 726 6.60 -0.09 83.04
N THR A 727 6.75 0.59 81.91
CA THR A 727 7.07 2.02 81.84
C THR A 727 5.85 2.79 81.33
N ALA A 728 5.42 3.83 82.02
CA ALA A 728 4.36 4.72 81.53
C ALA A 728 4.97 6.00 80.96
N GLU A 729 4.63 6.34 79.71
CA GLU A 729 5.17 7.50 79.01
C GLU A 729 4.21 8.68 78.95
N GLY A 730 4.77 9.86 78.65
CA GLY A 730 3.95 11.06 78.47
C GLY A 730 3.34 11.59 79.76
N ILE A 731 3.97 11.35 80.92
CA ILE A 731 3.49 11.89 82.19
C ILE A 731 3.61 13.41 82.20
N GLU A 732 2.47 14.12 82.19
CA GLU A 732 2.41 15.60 82.17
C GLU A 732 1.93 16.23 83.48
N SER A 733 1.28 15.47 84.37
CA SER A 733 0.73 15.99 85.63
C SER A 733 1.07 15.15 86.85
N LYS A 734 1.02 15.79 88.02
CA LYS A 734 1.19 15.12 89.32
C LYS A 734 0.06 14.14 89.61
N GLU A 735 -1.17 14.41 89.16
CA GLU A 735 -2.25 13.43 89.31
C GLU A 735 -1.93 12.15 88.55
N MET A 736 -1.42 12.28 87.32
CA MET A 736 -1.04 11.14 86.47
C MET A 736 0.01 10.25 87.14
N HIS A 737 1.06 10.87 87.68
CA HIS A 737 2.08 10.19 88.47
C HIS A 737 1.48 9.39 89.64
N ASN A 738 0.61 10.02 90.44
CA ASN A 738 0.10 9.42 91.67
C ASN A 738 -0.72 8.15 91.40
N TRP A 739 -1.66 8.18 90.47
CA TRP A 739 -2.49 6.98 90.23
C TRP A 739 -1.72 5.86 89.53
N LEU A 740 -0.74 6.17 88.68
CA LEU A 740 0.15 5.15 88.11
C LEU A 740 1.04 4.53 89.20
N ALA A 741 1.48 5.31 90.18
CA ALA A 741 2.24 4.80 91.33
C ALA A 741 1.37 3.87 92.19
N ASP A 742 0.12 4.26 92.45
CA ASP A 742 -0.87 3.44 93.17
C ASP A 742 -1.18 2.13 92.44
N TYR A 743 -1.13 2.13 91.11
CA TYR A 743 -1.31 0.94 90.26
C TYR A 743 -0.03 0.11 90.08
N GLN A 744 1.02 0.44 90.83
CA GLN A 744 2.29 -0.28 90.83
C GLN A 744 3.03 -0.27 89.49
N CYS A 745 2.90 0.79 88.70
CA CYS A 745 3.77 0.98 87.53
C CYS A 745 5.24 1.10 87.98
N ASP A 746 6.16 0.41 87.29
CA ASP A 746 7.56 0.29 87.71
C ASP A 746 8.37 1.55 87.42
N PHE A 747 8.19 2.08 86.20
CA PHE A 747 8.92 3.24 85.69
C PHE A 747 7.99 4.28 85.07
N MET A 748 8.38 5.55 85.13
CA MET A 748 7.59 6.65 84.59
C MET A 748 8.47 7.66 83.86
N GLN A 749 7.99 8.13 82.71
CA GLN A 749 8.69 9.04 81.83
C GLN A 749 7.74 10.14 81.33
N GLY A 750 8.17 11.40 81.36
CA GLY A 750 7.35 12.48 80.83
C GLY A 750 7.83 13.87 81.19
N TYR A 751 7.19 14.87 80.61
CA TYR A 751 7.54 16.28 80.78
C TYR A 751 7.27 16.82 82.18
N TYR A 752 6.44 16.12 82.97
CA TYR A 752 6.29 16.37 84.40
C TYR A 752 7.64 16.29 85.13
N PHE A 753 8.51 15.35 84.74
CA PHE A 753 9.84 15.18 85.30
C PHE A 753 10.89 16.02 84.56
N ALA A 754 11.00 15.77 83.26
CA ALA A 754 11.95 16.46 82.39
C ALA A 754 11.61 16.29 80.91
N LYS A 755 11.97 17.31 80.12
CA LYS A 755 11.99 17.22 78.66
C LYS A 755 13.28 16.52 78.20
N PRO A 756 13.29 15.88 77.01
CA PRO A 756 14.52 15.40 76.40
C PRO A 756 15.56 16.51 76.30
N MET A 757 16.79 16.23 76.72
CA MET A 757 17.84 17.24 76.78
C MET A 757 19.22 16.67 76.39
N PRO A 758 20.11 17.48 75.82
CA PRO A 758 21.47 17.04 75.49
C PRO A 758 22.28 16.70 76.75
N LEU A 759 23.34 15.90 76.57
CA LEU A 759 24.19 15.40 77.65
C LEU A 759 24.77 16.50 78.56
N ASN A 760 25.07 17.67 78.01
CA ASN A 760 25.56 18.82 78.79
C ASN A 760 24.50 19.41 79.74
N ALA A 761 23.24 19.45 79.30
CA ALA A 761 22.12 19.97 80.08
C ALA A 761 21.67 18.97 81.16
N LEU A 762 21.84 17.67 80.93
CA LEU A 762 21.58 16.61 81.91
C LEU A 762 22.36 16.81 83.21
N VAL A 763 23.65 17.14 83.11
CA VAL A 763 24.52 17.38 84.28
C VAL A 763 23.93 18.47 85.17
N SER A 764 23.55 19.59 84.57
CA SER A 764 22.97 20.73 85.30
C SER A 764 21.60 20.38 85.89
N TRP A 765 20.75 19.67 85.15
CA TRP A 765 19.44 19.24 85.62
C TRP A 765 19.53 18.28 86.82
N TYR A 766 20.42 17.29 86.76
CA TYR A 766 20.56 16.29 87.83
C TYR A 766 21.10 16.90 89.13
N GLN A 767 22.06 17.82 89.05
CA GLN A 767 22.57 18.55 90.22
C GLN A 767 21.46 19.38 90.88
N GLN A 768 20.65 20.09 90.08
CA GLN A 768 19.52 20.86 90.59
C GLN A 768 18.47 19.96 91.27
N GLN A 769 18.20 18.77 90.71
CA GLN A 769 17.29 17.78 91.32
C GLN A 769 17.81 17.22 92.64
N LYS A 770 19.12 16.95 92.76
CA LYS A 770 19.73 16.54 94.05
C LYS A 770 19.54 17.61 95.13
N GLU A 771 19.73 18.88 94.79
CA GLU A 771 19.53 19.99 95.72
C GLU A 771 18.05 20.13 96.14
N LEU A 772 17.11 20.02 95.19
CA LEU A 772 15.68 20.04 95.47
C LEU A 772 15.24 18.89 96.39
N ASN A 773 15.65 17.65 96.11
CA ASN A 773 15.30 16.50 96.94
C ASN A 773 15.89 16.58 98.35
N ALA A 774 17.12 17.11 98.50
CA ALA A 774 17.74 17.33 99.81
C ALA A 774 17.03 18.41 100.65
N VAL A 775 16.32 19.35 100.02
CA VAL A 775 15.49 20.36 100.69
C VAL A 775 14.14 19.77 101.12
N TYR A 776 13.52 18.91 100.32
CA TYR A 776 12.26 18.23 100.66
C TYR A 776 12.43 17.20 101.80
N GLU A 777 13.49 16.39 101.81
CA GLU A 777 13.76 15.44 102.91
C GLU A 777 14.02 16.13 104.26
N LYS A 778 14.55 17.36 104.26
CA LYS A 778 14.72 18.16 105.48
C LYS A 778 13.41 18.79 105.99
N CYS A 779 12.39 18.94 105.14
CA CYS A 779 11.12 19.54 105.52
C CYS A 779 10.16 18.52 106.17
N ASP A 780 10.19 17.25 105.73
CA ASP A 780 9.35 16.19 106.30
C ASP A 780 9.80 15.74 107.71
N HIS A 781 11.06 16.00 108.09
CA HIS A 781 11.53 15.82 109.48
C HIS A 781 11.15 16.97 110.44
N CYS A 782 10.44 18.00 109.98
CA CYS A 782 9.88 19.04 110.86
C CYS A 782 8.39 18.84 111.19
N LEU A 783 7.74 17.81 110.64
CA LEU A 783 6.32 17.50 110.87
C LEU A 783 6.06 16.07 111.39
N SER A 784 7.09 15.40 111.94
CA SER A 784 6.95 14.16 112.73
C SER A 784 7.07 14.42 114.23
#